data_AF-A0AA43UC73-F1
#
_entry.id   AF-A0AA43UC73-F1
#
_cell.length_a   1.000
_cell.length_b   1.000
_cell.length_c   1.000
_cell.angle_alpha   90.00
_cell.angle_beta   90.00
_cell.angle_gamma   90.00
#
_symmetry.space_group_name_H-M   'P 1'
#
loop_
_entity.id
_entity.type
_entity.pdbx_description
1 polymer ?
#
loop_
_entity_poly.entity_id
_entity_poly.type
_entity_poly.pdbx_seq_one_letter_code
_entity_poly.pdbx_strand_id
1 'polypeptide(L)'
;SNKEIKSLEPLSGLVNLETLIMEEVPIQDQGNFLKKMTNLQRLNAIDTGIEEIDPEIIENLRQKGALEGEVRPSRLIETLEAPKIDQESGFYTQGFELEIDTSSTKDPVYYTLDGSEPSVDSQRYKEPIPIRTKTDDSFTVVRAKSISEDDLMSETITKSYFVHQDADERFDLPVFSLVSDPSHLFDEESGIYTDENSQLSGSEWERPIHLDFFETDGHLALEQEVGIRIHGGATRIHDQNSLRLYADDEYDSEEYMVHDFFNGLERLDGQGTVDEFKRLILRNSGNDWPQTMFNDALMQSLAEPLGTVDTQAYRPSIVFINGQYYGIHNIRERFDEYYFETHYDIDQKDLVILEQNGELYRGGNSDTYPYRNMIEYIEENGLEDNVDFEYIQTLIDIENYRDYFASEIFFANADWPHNNVRFWRKTTDGYQKDAPYGHDGRWRWLLFDLDHGFYRNDKLFGEKGYPLNHKHNTIDWVMGEYDGRQGTETWPNFLFRSLMSNQNFRYNFLNRMNDLMNSYYSSGVAQDQIDTMVEGIEDEMPFHIERWGAVESMEDWREFVDNKYLFAEQRPEILRGFIMDEFDIEEAVTVTVDNESEMGYVRLNTIDINSELPGNSDEESWSGQYFKDIPITLEAVAKEGYTFSHWVGIDSKDEINEIKPSQDLDIQAVFTSVNE
;
A
#
# COMPACT_ATOMS: atom_id res chain seq x y z
N SER A 1 36.26 -2.50 0.35
CA SER A 1 35.76 -2.75 -1.01
C SER A 1 36.79 -2.28 -2.04
N ASN A 2 37.59 -3.20 -2.61
CA ASN A 2 38.61 -2.90 -3.64
C ASN A 2 38.71 -4.08 -4.62
N LYS A 3 38.28 -3.86 -5.87
CA LYS A 3 38.15 -4.87 -6.93
C LYS A 3 39.49 -5.44 -7.45
N GLU A 4 40.60 -4.79 -7.11
CA GLU A 4 41.97 -5.23 -7.44
C GLU A 4 42.50 -6.30 -6.47
N ILE A 5 41.86 -6.49 -5.31
CA ILE A 5 42.22 -7.56 -4.37
C ILE A 5 41.73 -8.89 -4.93
N LYS A 6 42.67 -9.80 -5.19
CA LYS A 6 42.40 -11.14 -5.76
C LYS A 6 42.67 -12.29 -4.78
N SER A 7 43.13 -11.98 -3.56
CA SER A 7 43.36 -12.98 -2.51
C SER A 7 43.45 -12.33 -1.14
N LEU A 8 42.96 -13.03 -0.12
CA LEU A 8 42.96 -12.62 1.29
C LEU A 8 43.78 -13.54 2.19
N GLU A 9 44.58 -14.45 1.61
CA GLU A 9 45.50 -15.31 2.34
C GLU A 9 46.36 -14.57 3.40
N PRO A 10 46.83 -13.33 3.18
CA PRO A 10 47.58 -12.58 4.21
C PRO A 10 46.81 -12.32 5.51
N LEU A 11 45.47 -12.35 5.48
CA LEU A 11 44.61 -12.18 6.65
C LEU A 11 44.46 -13.49 7.46
N SER A 12 44.88 -14.63 6.91
CA SER A 12 44.68 -15.96 7.52
C SER A 12 45.35 -16.15 8.89
N GLY A 13 46.27 -15.26 9.27
CA GLY A 13 46.92 -15.25 10.59
C GLY A 13 46.17 -14.42 11.66
N LEU A 14 45.10 -13.73 11.30
CA LEU A 14 44.34 -12.85 12.19
C LEU A 14 43.24 -13.62 12.95
N VAL A 15 43.66 -14.59 13.77
CA VAL A 15 42.73 -15.50 14.49
C VAL A 15 41.81 -14.79 15.50
N ASN A 16 42.15 -13.57 15.92
CA ASN A 16 41.36 -12.73 16.85
C ASN A 16 40.55 -11.65 16.12
N LEU A 17 40.43 -11.70 14.80
CA LEU A 17 39.64 -10.73 14.06
C LEU A 17 38.15 -10.94 14.38
N GLU A 18 37.49 -9.90 14.87
CA GLU A 18 36.06 -9.94 15.24
C GLU A 18 35.15 -9.46 14.10
N THR A 19 35.62 -8.58 13.23
CA THR A 19 34.82 -8.03 12.11
C THR A 19 35.62 -8.01 10.81
N LEU A 20 35.00 -8.46 9.72
CA LEU A 20 35.58 -8.45 8.38
C LEU A 20 34.55 -7.97 7.34
N ILE A 21 34.83 -6.84 6.68
CA ILE A 21 33.95 -6.23 5.67
C ILE A 21 34.66 -6.20 4.33
N MET A 22 34.06 -6.85 3.33
CA MET A 22 34.68 -7.17 2.03
C MET A 22 33.74 -7.01 0.84
N GLU A 23 32.73 -6.16 0.96
CA GLU A 23 31.85 -5.78 -0.15
C GLU A 23 32.66 -5.49 -1.45
N GLU A 24 32.21 -6.04 -2.58
CA GLU A 24 32.84 -5.93 -3.90
C GLU A 24 34.32 -6.36 -3.99
N VAL A 25 34.76 -7.31 -3.17
CA VAL A 25 36.13 -7.87 -3.21
C VAL A 25 36.12 -9.24 -3.90
N PRO A 26 36.47 -9.35 -5.20
CA PRO A 26 36.22 -10.54 -6.02
C PRO A 26 37.27 -11.63 -5.78
N ILE A 27 37.16 -12.32 -4.64
CA ILE A 27 38.10 -13.36 -4.20
C ILE A 27 37.69 -14.78 -4.60
N GLN A 28 36.48 -14.97 -5.14
CA GLN A 28 35.96 -16.27 -5.56
C GLN A 28 36.00 -17.30 -4.41
N ASP A 29 36.14 -18.61 -4.68
CA ASP A 29 36.12 -19.70 -3.67
C ASP A 29 37.36 -19.77 -2.75
N GLN A 30 38.06 -18.66 -2.56
CA GLN A 30 39.18 -18.60 -1.63
C GLN A 30 38.75 -18.44 -0.16
N GLY A 31 37.47 -18.67 0.19
CA GLY A 31 36.91 -18.47 1.54
C GLY A 31 37.50 -19.36 2.65
N ASN A 32 38.28 -20.40 2.32
CA ASN A 32 38.86 -21.34 3.29
C ASN A 32 39.71 -20.70 4.42
N PHE A 33 40.22 -19.49 4.24
CA PHE A 33 40.95 -18.79 5.31
C PHE A 33 40.05 -18.39 6.49
N LEU A 34 38.74 -18.25 6.27
CA LEU A 34 37.76 -17.89 7.30
C LEU A 34 37.72 -18.95 8.42
N LYS A 35 38.01 -20.22 8.13
CA LYS A 35 38.10 -21.30 9.14
C LYS A 35 39.11 -21.03 10.26
N LYS A 36 40.10 -20.17 10.00
CA LYS A 36 41.13 -19.81 10.98
C LYS A 36 40.72 -18.61 11.84
N MET A 37 39.65 -17.90 11.48
CA MET A 37 39.14 -16.73 12.18
C MET A 37 38.10 -17.15 13.22
N THR A 38 38.52 -17.93 14.22
CA THR A 38 37.62 -18.56 15.20
C THR A 38 36.86 -17.56 16.10
N ASN A 39 37.29 -16.30 16.14
CA ASN A 39 36.66 -15.23 16.88
C ASN A 39 35.87 -14.25 15.99
N LEU A 40 35.66 -14.58 14.71
CA LEU A 40 34.89 -13.74 13.80
C LEU A 40 33.44 -13.67 14.28
N GLN A 41 32.96 -12.45 14.48
CA GLN A 41 31.61 -12.15 14.95
C GLN A 41 30.78 -11.52 13.84
N ARG A 42 31.37 -10.74 12.93
CA ARG A 42 30.66 -10.08 11.82
C ARG A 42 31.37 -10.25 10.48
N LEU A 43 30.62 -10.59 9.44
CA LEU A 43 31.12 -10.75 8.07
C LEU A 43 30.19 -10.06 7.05
N ASN A 44 30.74 -9.21 6.21
CA ASN A 44 30.06 -8.70 5.01
C ASN A 44 30.87 -9.13 3.77
N ALA A 45 30.25 -9.97 2.93
CA ALA A 45 30.88 -10.62 1.79
C ALA A 45 30.12 -10.41 0.47
N ILE A 46 29.35 -9.33 0.37
CA ILE A 46 28.57 -8.96 -0.82
C ILE A 46 29.48 -8.86 -2.05
N ASP A 47 29.05 -9.44 -3.18
CA ASP A 47 29.76 -9.40 -4.47
C ASP A 47 31.23 -9.85 -4.43
N THR A 48 31.54 -10.79 -3.52
CA THR A 48 32.89 -11.36 -3.41
C THR A 48 33.12 -12.56 -4.34
N GLY A 49 32.04 -13.17 -4.83
CA GLY A 49 32.06 -14.38 -5.66
C GLY A 49 32.40 -15.67 -4.90
N ILE A 50 32.38 -15.67 -3.56
CA ILE A 50 32.58 -16.87 -2.76
C ILE A 50 31.34 -17.75 -2.90
N GLU A 51 31.48 -18.96 -3.46
CA GLU A 51 30.36 -19.89 -3.65
C GLU A 51 30.26 -20.93 -2.50
N GLU A 52 31.37 -21.18 -1.79
CA GLU A 52 31.42 -22.15 -0.67
C GLU A 52 32.08 -21.52 0.59
N ILE A 53 31.26 -21.21 1.61
CA ILE A 53 31.73 -20.97 2.98
C ILE A 53 31.45 -22.21 3.82
N ASP A 54 32.36 -22.54 4.75
CA ASP A 54 32.16 -23.63 5.70
C ASP A 54 30.83 -23.46 6.46
N PRO A 55 29.89 -24.42 6.40
CA PRO A 55 28.57 -24.31 7.02
C PRO A 55 28.62 -24.00 8.52
N GLU A 56 29.64 -24.49 9.24
CA GLU A 56 29.79 -24.24 10.68
C GLU A 56 30.09 -22.76 10.98
N ILE A 57 30.71 -22.04 10.04
CA ILE A 57 30.97 -20.59 10.15
C ILE A 57 29.69 -19.80 9.83
N ILE A 58 28.94 -20.20 8.81
CA ILE A 58 27.67 -19.57 8.44
C ILE A 58 26.69 -19.69 9.60
N GLU A 59 26.51 -20.89 10.14
CA GLU A 59 25.58 -21.16 11.25
C GLU A 59 25.95 -20.34 12.50
N ASN A 60 27.23 -20.28 12.85
CA ASN A 60 27.71 -19.46 13.98
C ASN A 60 27.51 -17.94 13.78
N LEU A 61 27.51 -17.46 12.55
CA LEU A 61 27.28 -16.04 12.22
C LEU A 61 25.77 -15.73 12.09
N ARG A 62 24.97 -16.69 11.60
CA ARG A 62 23.51 -16.60 11.47
C ARG A 62 22.82 -16.63 12.83
N GLN A 63 23.22 -17.54 13.73
CA GLN A 63 22.73 -17.59 15.12
C GLN A 63 23.00 -16.30 15.92
N LYS A 64 23.94 -15.45 15.47
CA LYS A 64 24.31 -14.20 16.13
C LYS A 64 23.77 -12.95 15.41
N GLY A 65 22.96 -13.12 14.37
CA GLY A 65 22.40 -12.01 13.59
C GLY A 65 23.46 -11.13 12.91
N ALA A 66 24.64 -11.68 12.56
CA ALA A 66 25.82 -10.89 12.21
C ALA A 66 26.36 -11.14 10.79
N LEU A 67 25.51 -11.66 9.90
CA LEU A 67 25.76 -11.80 8.47
C LEU A 67 25.02 -10.67 7.72
N GLU A 68 25.77 -9.79 7.05
CA GLU A 68 25.19 -8.78 6.14
C GLU A 68 25.49 -9.18 4.69
N GLY A 69 24.43 -9.42 3.91
CA GLY A 69 24.48 -9.77 2.48
C GLY A 69 24.50 -11.27 2.20
N GLU A 70 23.91 -11.65 1.07
CA GLU A 70 23.80 -13.04 0.61
C GLU A 70 25.17 -13.73 0.51
N VAL A 71 25.46 -14.60 1.46
CA VAL A 71 26.26 -15.78 1.17
C VAL A 71 25.25 -16.83 0.75
N ARG A 72 25.11 -17.06 -0.57
CA ARG A 72 24.30 -18.15 -1.11
C ARG A 72 25.10 -19.45 -0.99
N PRO A 73 24.91 -20.33 0.02
CA PRO A 73 25.20 -21.73 -0.24
C PRO A 73 24.25 -22.15 -1.36
N SER A 74 24.80 -22.59 -2.48
CA SER A 74 24.02 -23.38 -3.42
C SER A 74 23.29 -24.46 -2.62
N ARG A 75 21.95 -24.41 -2.61
CA ARG A 75 21.07 -25.32 -1.86
C ARG A 75 21.23 -26.72 -2.43
N LEU A 76 22.29 -27.39 -1.98
CA LEU A 76 22.57 -28.81 -2.06
C LEU A 76 23.12 -29.24 -0.69
N ILE A 77 22.39 -28.86 0.37
CA ILE A 77 22.38 -29.70 1.55
C ILE A 77 21.69 -30.99 1.08
N GLU A 78 22.32 -32.15 1.29
CA GLU A 78 21.60 -33.42 1.15
C GLU A 78 20.44 -33.40 2.16
N THR A 79 19.27 -32.91 1.74
CA THR A 79 18.05 -32.93 2.54
C THR A 79 17.36 -34.26 2.32
N LEU A 80 16.78 -34.80 3.40
CA LEU A 80 15.94 -35.97 3.29
C LEU A 80 14.67 -35.63 2.48
N GLU A 81 14.05 -36.62 1.86
CA GLU A 81 12.71 -36.41 1.28
C GLU A 81 11.74 -36.06 2.42
N ALA A 82 10.96 -35.00 2.25
CA ALA A 82 9.93 -34.63 3.21
C ALA A 82 8.90 -35.77 3.36
N PRO A 83 8.31 -35.94 4.55
CA PRO A 83 7.18 -36.87 4.71
C PRO A 83 6.02 -36.44 3.78
N LYS A 84 4.96 -37.24 3.64
CA LYS A 84 3.74 -36.77 2.95
C LYS A 84 2.57 -36.83 3.91
N ILE A 85 1.73 -35.81 3.91
CA ILE A 85 0.53 -35.74 4.74
C ILE A 85 -0.68 -36.05 3.84
N ASP A 86 -1.65 -36.80 4.35
CA ASP A 86 -2.77 -37.33 3.56
C ASP A 86 -3.99 -36.39 3.45
N GLN A 87 -3.98 -35.28 4.19
CA GLN A 87 -4.99 -34.21 4.13
C GLN A 87 -4.31 -32.85 3.93
N GLU A 88 -4.94 -31.99 3.13
CA GLU A 88 -4.46 -30.64 2.86
C GLU A 88 -4.94 -29.64 3.92
N SER A 89 -4.25 -28.50 4.05
CA SER A 89 -4.74 -27.38 4.86
C SER A 89 -6.14 -26.98 4.41
N GLY A 90 -7.01 -26.60 5.34
CA GLY A 90 -8.37 -26.19 4.98
C GLY A 90 -9.40 -26.28 6.10
N PHE A 91 -10.66 -26.18 5.68
CA PHE A 91 -11.85 -26.12 6.51
C PHE A 91 -12.57 -27.47 6.53
N TYR A 92 -12.89 -27.96 7.73
CA TYR A 92 -13.48 -29.28 7.93
C TYR A 92 -14.62 -29.22 8.95
N THR A 93 -15.78 -29.75 8.59
CA THR A 93 -16.94 -29.77 9.51
C THR A 93 -16.85 -30.83 10.61
N GLN A 94 -15.95 -31.81 10.46
CA GLN A 94 -15.78 -32.93 11.39
C GLN A 94 -14.31 -33.29 11.57
N GLY A 95 -13.94 -33.65 12.79
CA GLY A 95 -12.60 -34.15 13.10
C GLY A 95 -12.29 -35.48 12.41
N PHE A 96 -11.00 -35.72 12.19
CA PHE A 96 -10.46 -36.87 11.49
C PHE A 96 -9.13 -37.31 12.13
N GLU A 97 -8.58 -38.43 11.65
CA GLU A 97 -7.27 -38.93 12.07
C GLU A 97 -6.30 -38.68 10.90
N LEU A 98 -5.31 -37.80 11.12
CA LEU A 98 -4.35 -37.37 10.11
C LEU A 98 -3.23 -38.40 9.97
N GLU A 99 -3.00 -38.90 8.76
CA GLU A 99 -1.94 -39.85 8.47
C GLU A 99 -0.74 -39.16 7.82
N ILE A 100 0.45 -39.43 8.36
CA ILE A 100 1.72 -39.08 7.71
C ILE A 100 2.27 -40.33 7.03
N ASP A 101 2.34 -40.30 5.70
CA ASP A 101 3.03 -41.30 4.90
C ASP A 101 4.54 -41.18 5.13
N THR A 102 5.05 -42.17 5.86
CA THR A 102 6.47 -42.32 6.17
C THR A 102 7.19 -43.21 5.16
N SER A 103 6.51 -43.71 4.12
CA SER A 103 7.12 -44.60 3.13
C SER A 103 8.08 -43.88 2.17
N SER A 104 7.97 -42.55 2.06
CA SER A 104 8.89 -41.68 1.33
C SER A 104 10.26 -41.55 2.01
N THR A 105 10.36 -41.82 3.31
CA THR A 105 11.60 -41.68 4.08
C THR A 105 11.96 -42.97 4.82
N LYS A 106 13.26 -43.21 5.03
CA LYS A 106 13.71 -44.31 5.91
C LYS A 106 13.94 -43.86 7.34
N ASP A 107 13.89 -42.55 7.55
CA ASP A 107 14.26 -41.88 8.78
C ASP A 107 13.02 -41.61 9.64
N PRO A 108 13.19 -41.52 10.97
CA PRO A 108 12.10 -41.12 11.87
C PRO A 108 11.48 -39.78 11.47
N VAL A 109 10.15 -39.72 11.52
CA VAL A 109 9.39 -38.46 11.38
C VAL A 109 9.03 -37.92 12.75
N TYR A 110 9.26 -36.63 12.95
CA TYR A 110 8.92 -35.87 14.16
C TYR A 110 7.94 -34.77 13.80
N TYR A 111 7.05 -34.44 14.74
CA TYR A 111 6.04 -33.42 14.54
C TYR A 111 5.77 -32.57 15.79
N THR A 112 5.20 -31.40 15.57
CA THR A 112 4.77 -30.43 16.58
C THR A 112 3.36 -29.94 16.24
N LEU A 113 2.65 -29.44 17.26
CA LEU A 113 1.26 -28.96 17.16
C LEU A 113 1.09 -27.50 17.62
N ASP A 114 2.19 -26.82 17.90
CA ASP A 114 2.26 -25.49 18.51
C ASP A 114 3.00 -24.46 17.63
N GLY A 115 3.34 -24.85 16.39
CA GLY A 115 4.11 -24.03 15.45
C GLY A 115 5.63 -24.17 15.58
N SER A 116 6.16 -24.79 16.63
CA SER A 116 7.62 -24.95 16.79
C SER A 116 8.24 -25.81 15.69
N GLU A 117 9.49 -25.54 15.32
CA GLU A 117 10.23 -26.33 14.35
C GLU A 117 10.44 -27.76 14.89
N PRO A 118 10.03 -28.82 14.17
CA PRO A 118 10.20 -30.17 14.66
C PRO A 118 11.68 -30.54 14.81
N SER A 119 12.03 -31.14 15.95
CA SER A 119 13.38 -31.61 16.27
C SER A 119 13.35 -33.06 16.78
N VAL A 120 14.52 -33.64 17.05
CA VAL A 120 14.64 -34.98 17.65
C VAL A 120 14.00 -35.08 19.05
N ASP A 121 13.82 -33.95 19.73
CA ASP A 121 13.14 -33.84 21.02
C ASP A 121 11.60 -33.72 20.89
N SER A 122 11.09 -33.47 19.68
CA SER A 122 9.66 -33.37 19.38
C SER A 122 8.98 -34.75 19.36
N GLN A 123 7.66 -34.78 19.16
CA GLN A 123 6.92 -36.04 19.19
C GLN A 123 7.21 -36.86 17.93
N ARG A 124 7.74 -38.07 18.11
CA ARG A 124 7.93 -39.01 16.99
C ARG A 124 6.59 -39.57 16.51
N TYR A 125 6.32 -39.44 15.21
CA TYR A 125 5.14 -40.00 14.57
C TYR A 125 5.19 -41.54 14.59
N LYS A 126 4.09 -42.16 15.05
CA LYS A 126 3.95 -43.62 15.20
C LYS A 126 2.54 -44.12 14.89
N GLU A 127 1.55 -43.26 15.06
CA GLU A 127 0.14 -43.50 14.84
C GLU A 127 -0.51 -42.19 14.35
N PRO A 128 -1.66 -42.27 13.66
CA PRO A 128 -2.35 -41.09 13.14
C PRO A 128 -2.59 -40.02 14.22
N ILE A 129 -2.52 -38.74 13.82
CA ILE A 129 -2.69 -37.59 14.71
C ILE A 129 -4.19 -37.22 14.76
N PRO A 130 -4.83 -37.23 15.94
CA PRO A 130 -6.24 -36.89 16.03
C PRO A 130 -6.49 -35.39 15.88
N ILE A 131 -7.06 -34.98 14.75
CA ILE A 131 -7.54 -33.60 14.53
C ILE A 131 -9.00 -33.53 14.98
N ARG A 132 -9.28 -32.73 16.00
CA ARG A 132 -10.59 -32.70 16.66
C ARG A 132 -11.39 -31.47 16.26
N THR A 133 -12.71 -31.62 16.14
CA THR A 133 -13.63 -30.49 16.05
C THR A 133 -13.51 -29.64 17.31
N LYS A 134 -13.26 -28.35 17.12
CA LYS A 134 -13.16 -27.36 18.18
C LYS A 134 -14.46 -26.57 18.32
N THR A 135 -14.56 -25.86 19.43
CA THR A 135 -15.67 -24.93 19.73
C THR A 135 -15.22 -23.47 19.73
N ASP A 136 -13.92 -23.24 19.54
CA ASP A 136 -13.33 -21.92 19.33
C ASP A 136 -12.90 -21.77 17.88
N ASP A 137 -12.73 -20.52 17.45
CA ASP A 137 -12.21 -20.19 16.14
C ASP A 137 -10.68 -20.29 16.16
N SER A 138 -10.15 -21.51 16.24
CA SER A 138 -8.70 -21.74 16.21
C SER A 138 -8.32 -22.89 15.28
N PHE A 139 -7.25 -22.71 14.50
CA PHE A 139 -6.70 -23.78 13.67
C PHE A 139 -5.90 -24.78 14.52
N THR A 140 -5.90 -26.04 14.10
CA THR A 140 -4.89 -27.01 14.53
C THR A 140 -3.74 -26.96 13.55
N VAL A 141 -2.58 -26.53 14.00
CA VAL A 141 -1.35 -26.50 13.20
C VAL A 141 -0.62 -27.84 13.37
N VAL A 142 -0.12 -28.39 12.28
CA VAL A 142 0.75 -29.57 12.30
C VAL A 142 2.00 -29.25 11.50
N ARG A 143 3.17 -29.32 12.14
CA ARG A 143 4.46 -29.25 11.44
C ARG A 143 5.16 -30.58 11.56
N ALA A 144 5.69 -31.12 10.47
CA ALA A 144 6.33 -32.43 10.46
C ALA A 144 7.56 -32.46 9.54
N LYS A 145 8.61 -33.17 9.99
CA LYS A 145 9.82 -33.38 9.18
C LYS A 145 10.48 -34.72 9.48
N SER A 146 11.24 -35.23 8.52
CA SER A 146 12.08 -36.41 8.74
C SER A 146 13.47 -35.99 9.23
N ILE A 147 14.01 -36.73 10.22
CA ILE A 147 15.32 -36.46 10.81
C ILE A 147 16.06 -37.79 10.97
N SER A 148 17.23 -37.89 10.34
CA SER A 148 18.10 -39.08 10.39
C SER A 148 18.87 -39.18 11.72
N GLU A 149 19.59 -40.30 11.92
CA GLU A 149 20.50 -40.45 13.06
C GLU A 149 21.72 -39.53 13.01
N ASP A 150 22.09 -39.03 11.82
CA ASP A 150 23.23 -38.12 11.59
C ASP A 150 22.76 -36.64 11.50
N ASP A 151 21.58 -36.32 12.02
CA ASP A 151 20.94 -34.99 12.02
C ASP A 151 20.72 -34.36 10.62
N LEU A 152 20.77 -35.15 9.55
CA LEU A 152 20.21 -34.74 8.25
C LEU A 152 18.69 -34.58 8.38
N MET A 153 18.15 -33.50 7.83
CA MET A 153 16.74 -33.13 7.93
C MET A 153 16.11 -32.98 6.55
N SER A 154 14.82 -33.29 6.43
CA SER A 154 14.01 -32.81 5.31
C SER A 154 13.59 -31.37 5.52
N GLU A 155 12.98 -30.79 4.48
CA GLU A 155 12.09 -29.64 4.64
C GLU A 155 10.94 -29.97 5.60
N THR A 156 10.44 -28.94 6.26
CA THR A 156 9.30 -29.04 7.19
C THR A 156 8.02 -28.82 6.42
N ILE A 157 7.12 -29.78 6.51
CA ILE A 157 5.76 -29.62 6.00
C ILE A 157 4.93 -29.01 7.11
N THR A 158 4.17 -27.98 6.78
CA THR A 158 3.25 -27.29 7.67
C THR A 158 1.84 -27.44 7.10
N LYS A 159 0.86 -27.72 7.96
CA LYS A 159 -0.56 -27.76 7.58
C LYS A 159 -1.43 -27.12 8.64
N SER A 160 -2.44 -26.38 8.19
CA SER A 160 -3.40 -25.67 9.04
C SER A 160 -4.81 -26.23 8.86
N TYR A 161 -5.40 -26.77 9.93
CA TYR A 161 -6.77 -27.33 9.90
C TYR A 161 -7.75 -26.53 10.75
N PHE A 162 -8.71 -25.84 10.11
CA PHE A 162 -9.86 -25.26 10.80
C PHE A 162 -10.97 -26.31 10.89
N VAL A 163 -11.17 -26.87 12.08
CA VAL A 163 -12.17 -27.93 12.28
C VAL A 163 -13.26 -27.44 13.21
N HIS A 164 -14.38 -27.01 12.64
CA HIS A 164 -15.51 -26.43 13.36
C HIS A 164 -16.82 -26.92 12.74
N GLN A 165 -17.90 -27.04 13.53
CA GLN A 165 -19.18 -27.52 13.00
C GLN A 165 -19.76 -26.62 11.88
N ASP A 166 -19.39 -25.34 11.91
CA ASP A 166 -19.84 -24.29 10.97
C ASP A 166 -18.69 -23.87 10.02
N ALA A 167 -17.69 -24.73 9.80
CA ALA A 167 -16.47 -24.38 9.06
C ALA A 167 -16.72 -23.86 7.62
N ASP A 168 -17.76 -24.34 6.95
CA ASP A 168 -18.09 -23.98 5.57
C ASP A 168 -18.69 -22.55 5.43
N GLU A 169 -19.14 -21.95 6.55
CA GLU A 169 -19.87 -20.67 6.56
C GLU A 169 -19.32 -19.71 7.64
N ARG A 170 -18.17 -20.02 8.26
CA ARG A 170 -17.65 -19.23 9.38
C ARG A 170 -17.06 -17.90 8.92
N PHE A 171 -16.37 -17.86 7.78
CA PHE A 171 -15.62 -16.69 7.35
C PHE A 171 -16.10 -16.21 5.99
N ASP A 172 -16.60 -14.98 5.93
CA ASP A 172 -16.95 -14.27 4.69
C ASP A 172 -15.75 -13.48 4.11
N LEU A 173 -14.62 -13.52 4.81
CA LEU A 173 -13.36 -12.87 4.44
C LEU A 173 -12.30 -13.91 4.09
N PRO A 174 -11.35 -13.58 3.18
CA PRO A 174 -10.21 -14.44 2.94
C PRO A 174 -9.35 -14.57 4.21
N VAL A 175 -8.72 -15.73 4.38
CA VAL A 175 -8.02 -16.10 5.62
C VAL A 175 -6.53 -16.35 5.36
N PHE A 176 -5.67 -15.67 6.11
CA PHE A 176 -4.24 -15.97 6.20
C PHE A 176 -3.99 -16.82 7.46
N SER A 177 -3.48 -18.05 7.30
CA SER A 177 -2.91 -18.82 8.40
C SER A 177 -1.39 -18.76 8.32
N LEU A 178 -0.80 -18.04 9.27
CA LEU A 178 0.63 -17.79 9.35
C LEU A 178 1.23 -18.66 10.46
N VAL A 179 2.20 -19.51 10.10
CA VAL A 179 2.79 -20.48 11.01
C VAL A 179 4.31 -20.34 11.06
N SER A 180 4.84 -20.04 12.24
CA SER A 180 6.29 -19.93 12.47
C SER A 180 6.66 -20.50 13.83
N ASP A 181 7.95 -20.78 14.00
CA ASP A 181 8.47 -21.13 15.32
C ASP A 181 8.11 -20.02 16.34
N PRO A 182 7.51 -20.35 17.50
CA PRO A 182 7.14 -19.34 18.49
C PRO A 182 8.29 -18.43 18.91
N SER A 183 9.55 -18.90 18.85
CA SER A 183 10.71 -18.06 19.15
C SER A 183 10.90 -16.93 18.14
N HIS A 184 10.65 -17.16 16.85
CA HIS A 184 10.68 -16.11 15.83
C HIS A 184 9.67 -14.99 16.09
N LEU A 185 8.58 -15.31 16.79
CA LEU A 185 7.49 -14.39 17.05
C LEU A 185 7.63 -13.72 18.41
N PHE A 186 7.88 -14.50 19.47
CA PHE A 186 7.67 -14.07 20.86
C PHE A 186 8.89 -14.23 21.77
N ASP A 187 10.03 -14.68 21.26
CA ASP A 187 11.27 -14.69 22.04
C ASP A 187 11.72 -13.25 22.40
N GLU A 188 12.21 -13.06 23.61
CA GLU A 188 12.60 -11.73 24.12
C GLU A 188 13.75 -11.11 23.32
N GLU A 189 14.70 -11.91 22.85
CA GLU A 189 15.90 -11.42 22.16
C GLU A 189 15.70 -11.36 20.65
N SER A 190 14.99 -12.35 20.09
CA SER A 190 14.92 -12.57 18.64
C SER A 190 13.51 -12.54 18.06
N GLY A 191 12.47 -12.54 18.89
CA GLY A 191 11.08 -12.51 18.46
C GLY A 191 10.64 -11.14 17.96
N ILE A 192 9.81 -11.09 16.92
CA ILE A 192 9.40 -9.82 16.29
C ILE A 192 8.25 -9.09 17.01
N TYR A 193 7.51 -9.74 17.90
CA TYR A 193 6.31 -9.19 18.58
C TYR A 193 6.57 -8.60 19.97
N THR A 194 7.79 -8.63 20.48
CA THR A 194 8.06 -8.04 21.81
C THR A 194 7.98 -6.51 21.75
N ASP A 195 7.69 -5.87 22.87
CA ASP A 195 7.53 -4.41 22.94
C ASP A 195 8.76 -3.67 22.39
N GLU A 196 9.96 -4.16 22.68
CA GLU A 196 11.21 -3.58 22.19
C GLU A 196 11.46 -3.95 20.72
N ASN A 197 11.28 -5.22 20.36
CA ASN A 197 11.65 -5.73 19.04
C ASN A 197 10.68 -5.29 17.93
N SER A 198 9.41 -5.07 18.26
CA SER A 198 8.40 -4.56 17.32
C SER A 198 8.81 -3.23 16.69
N GLN A 199 9.64 -2.43 17.38
CA GLN A 199 10.14 -1.14 16.92
C GLN A 199 11.33 -1.25 15.96
N LEU A 200 11.90 -2.45 15.79
CA LEU A 200 13.12 -2.67 15.02
C LEU A 200 12.80 -2.96 13.54
N SER A 201 13.80 -2.81 12.67
CA SER A 201 13.62 -2.85 11.21
C SER A 201 14.88 -3.32 10.50
N GLY A 202 14.78 -3.57 9.19
CA GLY A 202 15.87 -4.18 8.42
C GLY A 202 15.70 -5.70 8.31
N SER A 203 16.50 -6.32 7.44
CA SER A 203 16.46 -7.76 7.18
C SER A 203 16.80 -8.60 8.43
N GLU A 204 17.57 -8.05 9.36
CA GLU A 204 17.86 -8.67 10.68
C GLU A 204 16.60 -8.95 11.52
N TRP A 205 15.48 -8.27 11.23
CA TRP A 205 14.20 -8.40 11.92
C TRP A 205 13.13 -9.06 11.06
N GLU A 206 13.55 -9.75 10.01
CA GLU A 206 12.70 -10.62 9.21
C GLU A 206 12.82 -12.06 9.70
N ARG A 207 11.72 -12.80 9.69
CA ARG A 207 11.69 -14.20 10.14
C ARG A 207 11.00 -15.08 9.11
N PRO A 208 11.36 -16.35 8.99
CA PRO A 208 10.65 -17.28 8.12
C PRO A 208 9.25 -17.57 8.67
N ILE A 209 8.26 -17.66 7.79
CA ILE A 209 6.89 -18.06 8.12
C ILE A 209 6.29 -18.87 6.98
N HIS A 210 5.56 -19.91 7.34
CA HIS A 210 4.71 -20.63 6.41
C HIS A 210 3.38 -19.87 6.25
N LEU A 211 2.96 -19.67 5.01
CA LEU A 211 1.73 -19.01 4.62
C LEU A 211 0.78 -20.02 3.97
N ASP A 212 -0.37 -20.26 4.60
CA ASP A 212 -1.57 -20.75 3.92
C ASP A 212 -2.52 -19.55 3.70
N PHE A 213 -2.92 -19.28 2.47
CA PHE A 213 -3.95 -18.29 2.13
C PHE A 213 -5.19 -18.99 1.56
N PHE A 214 -6.33 -18.75 2.20
CA PHE A 214 -7.62 -19.26 1.79
C PHE A 214 -8.51 -18.16 1.25
N GLU A 215 -9.18 -18.44 0.14
CA GLU A 215 -10.20 -17.55 -0.40
C GLU A 215 -11.52 -17.65 0.37
N THR A 216 -12.44 -16.73 0.07
CA THR A 216 -13.76 -16.61 0.74
C THR A 216 -14.65 -17.86 0.66
N ASP A 217 -14.41 -18.76 -0.30
CA ASP A 217 -15.11 -20.04 -0.40
C ASP A 217 -14.40 -21.18 0.38
N GLY A 218 -13.34 -20.86 1.12
CA GLY A 218 -12.55 -21.77 1.93
C GLY A 218 -11.51 -22.60 1.17
N HIS A 219 -11.32 -22.41 -0.14
CA HIS A 219 -10.27 -23.14 -0.86
C HIS A 219 -8.88 -22.57 -0.55
N LEU A 220 -7.89 -23.46 -0.43
CA LEU A 220 -6.48 -23.09 -0.31
C LEU A 220 -5.98 -22.55 -1.66
N ALA A 221 -5.77 -21.23 -1.73
CA ALA A 221 -5.37 -20.53 -2.94
C ALA A 221 -3.85 -20.41 -3.08
N LEU A 222 -3.12 -20.26 -1.97
CA LEU A 222 -1.67 -20.20 -1.94
C LEU A 222 -1.13 -20.92 -0.69
N GLU A 223 -0.08 -21.71 -0.88
CA GLU A 223 0.75 -22.32 0.17
C GLU A 223 2.21 -22.01 -0.17
N GLN A 224 2.91 -21.25 0.67
CA GLN A 224 4.27 -20.77 0.36
C GLN A 224 5.07 -20.48 1.63
N GLU A 225 6.39 -20.67 1.59
CA GLU A 225 7.29 -20.17 2.62
C GLU A 225 7.70 -18.73 2.31
N VAL A 226 7.50 -17.80 3.24
CA VAL A 226 7.78 -16.37 3.03
C VAL A 226 8.49 -15.76 4.24
N GLY A 227 9.08 -14.58 4.05
CA GLY A 227 9.56 -13.75 5.14
C GLY A 227 8.41 -12.98 5.78
N ILE A 228 8.52 -12.70 7.08
CA ILE A 228 7.61 -11.81 7.82
C ILE A 228 8.37 -10.79 8.66
N ARG A 229 7.84 -9.56 8.70
CA ARG A 229 8.34 -8.48 9.57
C ARG A 229 7.20 -7.58 10.03
N ILE A 230 7.36 -6.99 11.21
CA ILE A 230 6.48 -5.91 11.68
C ILE A 230 6.55 -4.70 10.75
N HIS A 231 5.38 -4.17 10.38
CA HIS A 231 5.23 -3.00 9.54
C HIS A 231 4.73 -1.78 10.32
N GLY A 232 5.04 -0.58 9.82
CA GLY A 232 4.58 0.70 10.35
C GLY A 232 5.70 1.53 10.97
N GLY A 233 5.31 2.55 11.73
CA GLY A 233 6.18 3.40 12.53
C GLY A 233 5.58 3.57 13.93
N ALA A 234 4.86 4.67 14.15
CA ALA A 234 4.20 4.94 15.43
C ALA A 234 3.16 3.86 15.84
N THR A 235 2.52 3.20 14.87
CA THR A 235 1.44 2.21 15.08
C THR A 235 1.94 0.85 15.57
N ARG A 236 3.26 0.65 15.65
CA ARG A 236 3.88 -0.57 16.20
C ARG A 236 3.64 -0.74 17.69
N ILE A 237 3.14 0.29 18.36
CA ILE A 237 2.77 0.25 19.78
C ILE A 237 1.41 -0.41 20.03
N HIS A 238 0.62 -0.66 18.99
CA HIS A 238 -0.68 -1.32 19.13
C HIS A 238 -0.51 -2.83 19.35
N ASP A 239 -1.39 -3.41 20.16
CA ASP A 239 -1.38 -4.85 20.48
C ASP A 239 -1.55 -5.72 19.23
N GLN A 240 -2.30 -5.25 18.23
CA GLN A 240 -2.33 -5.83 16.90
C GLN A 240 -1.35 -5.05 16.00
N ASN A 241 -0.23 -5.66 15.63
CA ASN A 241 0.71 -5.04 14.69
C ASN A 241 0.32 -5.29 13.23
N SER A 242 0.69 -4.35 12.36
CA SER A 242 0.73 -4.60 10.92
C SER A 242 1.91 -5.53 10.57
N LEU A 243 1.73 -6.37 9.55
CA LEU A 243 2.73 -7.33 9.07
C LEU A 243 3.07 -7.04 7.62
N ARG A 244 4.33 -7.29 7.24
CA ARG A 244 4.73 -7.33 5.83
C ARG A 244 5.23 -8.74 5.51
N LEU A 245 4.75 -9.28 4.40
CA LEU A 245 5.16 -10.56 3.82
C LEU A 245 6.18 -10.33 2.71
N TYR A 246 7.15 -11.22 2.56
CA TYR A 246 8.23 -11.14 1.57
C TYR A 246 8.36 -12.48 0.85
N ALA A 247 8.04 -12.51 -0.44
CA ALA A 247 8.38 -13.64 -1.30
C ALA A 247 9.85 -13.48 -1.71
N ASP A 248 10.71 -14.40 -1.30
CA ASP A 248 12.16 -14.28 -1.49
C ASP A 248 12.79 -15.67 -1.66
N ASP A 249 13.87 -15.75 -2.45
CA ASP A 249 14.56 -17.01 -2.75
C ASP A 249 15.28 -17.59 -1.51
N GLU A 250 15.42 -16.79 -0.44
CA GLU A 250 15.84 -17.26 0.89
C GLU A 250 14.84 -18.26 1.52
N TYR A 251 13.54 -18.13 1.25
CA TYR A 251 12.48 -18.92 1.90
C TYR A 251 11.91 -20.01 1.00
N ASP A 252 11.59 -19.67 -0.26
CA ASP A 252 10.96 -20.57 -1.22
C ASP A 252 11.66 -20.48 -2.58
N SER A 253 11.53 -21.51 -3.41
CA SER A 253 11.96 -21.45 -4.80
C SER A 253 11.15 -20.47 -5.64
N GLU A 254 9.89 -20.21 -5.24
CA GLU A 254 9.04 -19.21 -5.89
C GLU A 254 9.30 -17.83 -5.29
N GLU A 255 9.78 -16.91 -6.14
CA GLU A 255 10.20 -15.58 -5.71
C GLU A 255 9.06 -14.57 -5.58
N TYR A 256 7.82 -14.95 -5.92
CA TYR A 256 6.62 -14.11 -5.87
C TYR A 256 5.45 -14.88 -5.26
N MET A 257 4.54 -14.17 -4.58
CA MET A 257 3.22 -14.70 -4.24
C MET A 257 2.32 -14.53 -5.44
N VAL A 258 2.09 -15.61 -6.20
CA VAL A 258 1.26 -15.60 -7.41
C VAL A 258 -0.19 -15.89 -7.05
N HIS A 259 -0.99 -14.83 -6.90
CA HIS A 259 -2.43 -14.90 -6.67
C HIS A 259 -3.09 -13.53 -6.93
N ASP A 260 -4.36 -13.53 -7.33
CA ASP A 260 -5.17 -12.32 -7.46
C ASP A 260 -5.74 -11.89 -6.09
N PHE A 261 -4.89 -11.25 -5.29
CA PHE A 261 -5.28 -10.83 -3.94
C PHE A 261 -6.37 -9.74 -3.91
N PHE A 262 -6.59 -9.03 -5.01
CA PHE A 262 -7.45 -7.83 -5.07
C PHE A 262 -8.62 -7.95 -6.05
N ASN A 263 -8.90 -9.16 -6.55
CA ASN A 263 -10.03 -9.48 -7.44
C ASN A 263 -10.03 -8.67 -8.75
N GLY A 264 -8.90 -8.67 -9.46
CA GLY A 264 -8.77 -8.07 -10.79
C GLY A 264 -8.14 -6.67 -10.77
N LEU A 265 -7.18 -6.44 -9.89
CA LEU A 265 -6.42 -5.18 -9.86
C LEU A 265 -5.75 -4.93 -11.21
N GLU A 266 -6.06 -3.81 -11.84
CA GLU A 266 -5.47 -3.43 -13.13
C GLU A 266 -4.09 -2.77 -12.93
N ARG A 267 -3.19 -3.01 -13.89
CA ARG A 267 -1.91 -2.29 -13.95
C ARG A 267 -2.15 -0.84 -14.36
N LEU A 268 -1.43 0.09 -13.73
CA LEU A 268 -1.56 1.53 -14.04
C LEU A 268 -0.98 1.94 -15.40
N ASP A 269 -0.22 1.07 -16.07
CA ASP A 269 0.17 1.23 -17.48
C ASP A 269 -0.92 0.79 -18.48
N GLY A 270 -2.05 0.26 -18.00
CA GLY A 270 -3.18 -0.24 -18.79
C GLY A 270 -2.94 -1.59 -19.46
N GLN A 271 -1.90 -2.35 -19.05
CA GLN A 271 -1.49 -3.60 -19.71
C GLN A 271 -1.86 -4.86 -18.93
N GLY A 272 -3.14 -5.02 -18.58
CA GLY A 272 -3.67 -6.22 -17.94
C GLY A 272 -3.79 -6.09 -16.42
N THR A 273 -3.83 -7.22 -15.73
CA THR A 273 -4.05 -7.30 -14.28
C THR A 273 -2.75 -7.61 -13.54
N VAL A 274 -2.70 -7.27 -12.26
CA VAL A 274 -1.65 -7.66 -11.33
C VAL A 274 -2.06 -8.97 -10.64
N ASP A 275 -1.30 -10.04 -10.87
CA ASP A 275 -1.56 -11.38 -10.34
C ASP A 275 -0.37 -11.98 -9.55
N GLU A 276 0.68 -11.19 -9.32
CA GLU A 276 1.84 -11.61 -8.54
C GLU A 276 2.39 -10.46 -7.68
N PHE A 277 2.85 -10.78 -6.47
CA PHE A 277 3.34 -9.80 -5.51
C PHE A 277 4.63 -10.25 -4.84
N LYS A 278 5.66 -9.41 -4.91
CA LYS A 278 6.89 -9.61 -4.12
C LYS A 278 6.65 -9.35 -2.63
N ARG A 279 5.77 -8.40 -2.33
CA ARG A 279 5.47 -7.94 -0.96
C ARG A 279 3.99 -7.59 -0.82
N LEU A 280 3.41 -8.02 0.29
CA LEU A 280 2.08 -7.61 0.74
C LEU A 280 2.16 -7.07 2.16
N ILE A 281 1.28 -6.15 2.50
CA ILE A 281 1.09 -5.68 3.87
C ILE A 281 -0.25 -6.22 4.36
N LEU A 282 -0.24 -6.89 5.51
CA LEU A 282 -1.42 -7.15 6.32
C LEU A 282 -1.50 -6.02 7.35
N ARG A 283 -2.25 -4.96 7.03
CA ARG A 283 -2.28 -3.71 7.79
C ARG A 283 -3.38 -3.75 8.85
N ASN A 284 -3.06 -3.43 10.10
CA ASN A 284 -4.01 -3.33 11.21
C ASN A 284 -4.91 -2.08 11.15
N SER A 285 -5.08 -1.44 9.99
CA SER A 285 -5.70 -0.12 9.83
C SER A 285 -4.97 1.07 10.50
N GLY A 286 -3.72 0.90 10.92
CA GLY A 286 -2.87 2.01 11.37
C GLY A 286 -3.44 2.79 12.56
N ASN A 287 -3.48 4.12 12.46
CA ASN A 287 -4.04 4.99 13.51
C ASN A 287 -5.58 4.90 13.62
N ASP A 288 -6.24 4.28 12.64
CA ASP A 288 -7.67 4.02 12.66
C ASP A 288 -8.04 2.68 13.32
N TRP A 289 -7.04 1.87 13.71
CA TRP A 289 -7.23 0.61 14.42
C TRP A 289 -8.24 0.66 15.59
N PRO A 290 -8.21 1.66 16.49
CA PRO A 290 -9.18 1.75 17.59
C PRO A 290 -10.50 2.42 17.18
N GLN A 291 -10.85 2.45 15.89
CA GLN A 291 -12.04 3.09 15.34
C GLN A 291 -12.75 2.20 14.31
N THR A 292 -12.50 2.38 13.01
CA THR A 292 -13.35 1.79 11.97
C THR A 292 -12.76 0.58 11.25
N MET A 293 -11.42 0.41 11.27
CA MET A 293 -10.66 -0.59 10.52
C MET A 293 -10.56 -0.38 9.00
N PHE A 294 -11.18 0.68 8.44
CA PHE A 294 -11.22 0.92 7.00
C PHE A 294 -10.90 2.35 6.55
N ASN A 295 -10.59 3.30 7.45
CA ASN A 295 -10.56 4.73 7.11
C ASN A 295 -9.60 5.10 5.95
N ASP A 296 -8.35 4.62 5.99
CA ASP A 296 -7.39 4.83 4.90
C ASP A 296 -7.84 4.16 3.59
N ALA A 297 -8.43 2.96 3.67
CA ALA A 297 -8.97 2.27 2.51
C ALA A 297 -10.13 3.03 1.87
N LEU A 298 -11.03 3.62 2.68
CA LEU A 298 -12.11 4.49 2.22
C LEU A 298 -11.58 5.65 1.38
N MET A 299 -10.63 6.41 1.92
CA MET A 299 -10.07 7.55 1.19
C MET A 299 -9.30 7.14 -0.07
N GLN A 300 -8.57 6.04 -0.02
CA GLN A 300 -7.87 5.48 -1.19
C GLN A 300 -8.86 5.06 -2.29
N SER A 301 -9.97 4.40 -1.92
CA SER A 301 -11.00 3.99 -2.87
C SER A 301 -11.80 5.15 -3.48
N LEU A 302 -11.89 6.30 -2.80
CA LEU A 302 -12.49 7.49 -3.37
C LEU A 302 -11.55 8.18 -4.38
N ALA A 303 -10.24 8.10 -4.16
CA ALA A 303 -9.23 8.70 -5.02
C ALA A 303 -8.83 7.81 -6.21
N GLU A 304 -8.98 6.49 -6.10
CA GLU A 304 -8.58 5.52 -7.13
C GLU A 304 -9.24 5.78 -8.50
N PRO A 305 -10.56 6.05 -8.60
CA PRO A 305 -11.20 6.30 -9.90
C PRO A 305 -10.75 7.59 -10.60
N LEU A 306 -9.95 8.44 -9.94
CA LEU A 306 -9.39 9.63 -10.58
C LEU A 306 -8.32 9.27 -11.62
N GLY A 307 -7.64 8.13 -11.47
CA GLY A 307 -6.61 7.64 -12.39
C GLY A 307 -5.35 8.51 -12.51
N THR A 308 -5.27 9.62 -11.77
CA THR A 308 -4.17 10.58 -11.80
C THR A 308 -3.22 10.46 -10.61
N VAL A 309 -3.65 9.81 -9.53
CA VAL A 309 -2.89 9.67 -8.29
C VAL A 309 -2.76 8.20 -7.95
N ASP A 310 -1.52 7.75 -7.73
CA ASP A 310 -1.26 6.40 -7.27
C ASP A 310 -1.90 6.16 -5.89
N THR A 311 -2.66 5.09 -5.80
CA THR A 311 -3.32 4.60 -4.59
C THR A 311 -2.81 3.20 -4.22
N GLN A 312 -3.10 2.74 -3.01
CA GLN A 312 -2.81 1.37 -2.58
C GLN A 312 -4.08 0.54 -2.61
N ALA A 313 -4.06 -0.61 -3.29
CA ALA A 313 -5.20 -1.53 -3.32
C ALA A 313 -5.57 -2.06 -1.93
N TYR A 314 -6.84 -2.45 -1.75
CA TYR A 314 -7.43 -2.85 -0.47
C TYR A 314 -8.23 -4.15 -0.61
N ARG A 315 -8.08 -5.04 0.37
CA ARG A 315 -9.07 -6.08 0.64
C ARG A 315 -9.07 -6.43 2.14
N PRO A 316 -10.21 -6.51 2.83
CA PRO A 316 -10.24 -7.00 4.21
C PRO A 316 -9.93 -8.51 4.25
N SER A 317 -9.28 -8.96 5.31
CA SER A 317 -8.91 -10.35 5.53
C SER A 317 -8.86 -10.69 7.02
N ILE A 318 -8.84 -11.98 7.34
CA ILE A 318 -8.65 -12.48 8.70
C ILE A 318 -7.27 -13.12 8.80
N VAL A 319 -6.55 -12.84 9.89
CA VAL A 319 -5.22 -13.42 10.14
C VAL A 319 -5.27 -14.37 11.33
N PHE A 320 -4.63 -15.51 11.18
CA PHE A 320 -4.29 -16.45 12.24
C PHE A 320 -2.77 -16.55 12.39
N ILE A 321 -2.29 -16.60 13.63
CA ILE A 321 -0.88 -16.80 13.94
C ILE A 321 -0.73 -18.02 14.84
N ASN A 322 0.01 -19.03 14.38
CA ASN A 322 0.14 -20.33 15.04
C ASN A 322 -1.24 -20.90 15.46
N GLY A 323 -2.20 -20.73 14.55
CA GLY A 323 -3.58 -21.16 14.67
C GLY A 323 -4.47 -20.37 15.63
N GLN A 324 -3.99 -19.27 16.21
CA GLN A 324 -4.80 -18.36 17.03
C GLN A 324 -5.35 -17.22 16.20
N TYR A 325 -6.64 -16.91 16.37
CA TYR A 325 -7.29 -15.77 15.74
C TYR A 325 -6.60 -14.46 16.14
N TYR A 326 -6.24 -13.67 15.12
CA TYR A 326 -5.53 -12.40 15.26
C TYR A 326 -6.32 -11.19 14.76
N GLY A 327 -7.59 -11.38 14.38
CA GLY A 327 -8.46 -10.30 13.95
C GLY A 327 -8.37 -9.97 12.47
N ILE A 328 -9.16 -8.96 12.10
CA ILE A 328 -9.14 -8.32 10.79
C ILE A 328 -7.78 -7.64 10.54
N HIS A 329 -7.20 -7.89 9.37
CA HIS A 329 -6.15 -7.09 8.76
C HIS A 329 -6.52 -6.76 7.32
N ASN A 330 -6.05 -5.61 6.86
CA ASN A 330 -6.27 -5.13 5.50
C ASN A 330 -5.12 -5.62 4.62
N ILE A 331 -5.39 -6.40 3.58
CA ILE A 331 -4.42 -6.66 2.52
C ILE A 331 -4.18 -5.32 1.80
N ARG A 332 -2.91 -4.89 1.73
CA ARG A 332 -2.49 -3.66 1.07
C ARG A 332 -1.27 -3.91 0.22
N GLU A 333 -1.20 -3.22 -0.90
CA GLU A 333 0.04 -3.03 -1.64
C GLU A 333 1.03 -2.20 -0.84
N ARG A 334 2.29 -2.21 -1.26
CA ARG A 334 3.34 -1.34 -0.72
C ARG A 334 3.91 -0.48 -1.83
N PHE A 335 3.94 0.83 -1.64
CA PHE A 335 4.76 1.71 -2.47
C PHE A 335 6.25 1.45 -2.26
N ASP A 336 6.80 0.62 -3.12
CA ASP A 336 8.20 0.31 -3.24
C ASP A 336 8.54 -0.04 -4.69
N GLU A 337 9.77 -0.44 -4.94
CA GLU A 337 10.25 -0.77 -6.26
C GLU A 337 9.43 -1.82 -7.01
N TYR A 338 8.86 -2.79 -6.29
CA TYR A 338 8.08 -3.87 -6.91
C TYR A 338 6.70 -3.38 -7.31
N TYR A 339 6.13 -2.40 -6.59
CA TYR A 339 4.92 -1.71 -7.05
C TYR A 339 5.13 -1.04 -8.40
N PHE A 340 6.23 -0.30 -8.58
CA PHE A 340 6.47 0.39 -9.86
C PHE A 340 6.91 -0.54 -10.98
N GLU A 341 7.59 -1.63 -10.66
CA GLU A 341 7.87 -2.71 -11.61
C GLU A 341 6.56 -3.36 -12.10
N THR A 342 5.66 -3.66 -11.17
CA THR A 342 4.41 -4.38 -11.45
C THR A 342 3.33 -3.50 -12.06
N HIS A 343 3.26 -2.20 -11.74
CA HIS A 343 2.24 -1.31 -12.30
C HIS A 343 2.68 -0.58 -13.55
N TYR A 344 3.98 -0.28 -13.67
CA TYR A 344 4.50 0.59 -14.73
C TYR A 344 5.57 -0.06 -15.59
N ASP A 345 6.04 -1.28 -15.31
CA ASP A 345 7.20 -1.88 -15.99
C ASP A 345 8.45 -0.98 -15.90
N ILE A 346 8.68 -0.41 -14.72
CA ILE A 346 9.86 0.42 -14.45
C ILE A 346 10.94 -0.43 -13.77
N ASP A 347 12.08 -0.57 -14.46
CA ASP A 347 13.27 -1.17 -13.88
C ASP A 347 13.70 -0.43 -12.61
N GLN A 348 13.95 -1.20 -11.57
CA GLN A 348 14.30 -0.70 -10.24
C GLN A 348 15.49 0.26 -10.20
N LYS A 349 16.43 0.17 -11.16
CA LYS A 349 17.59 1.06 -11.28
C LYS A 349 17.24 2.45 -11.83
N ASP A 350 16.13 2.53 -12.57
CA ASP A 350 15.64 3.76 -13.19
C ASP A 350 14.63 4.47 -12.29
N LEU A 351 14.14 3.81 -11.24
CA LEU A 351 13.19 4.37 -10.28
C LEU A 351 13.88 5.25 -9.23
N VAL A 352 13.34 6.44 -9.03
CA VAL A 352 13.71 7.36 -7.94
C VAL A 352 12.48 7.64 -7.10
N ILE A 353 12.62 7.52 -5.78
CA ILE A 353 11.60 7.92 -4.80
C ILE A 353 12.25 8.88 -3.83
N LEU A 354 11.63 10.05 -3.67
CA LEU A 354 11.96 11.00 -2.63
C LEU A 354 10.82 11.08 -1.62
N GLU A 355 11.13 11.50 -0.40
CA GLU A 355 10.16 11.73 0.67
C GLU A 355 10.33 13.11 1.28
N GLN A 356 9.30 13.57 2.00
CA GLN A 356 9.30 14.84 2.74
C GLN A 356 9.78 16.01 1.85
N ASN A 357 10.87 16.68 2.23
CA ASN A 357 11.44 17.84 1.55
C ASN A 357 12.48 17.44 0.47
N GLY A 358 12.30 16.27 -0.16
CA GLY A 358 13.21 15.77 -1.20
C GLY A 358 14.35 14.91 -0.67
N GLU A 359 14.21 14.34 0.53
CA GLU A 359 15.10 13.33 1.06
C GLU A 359 15.06 12.06 0.22
N LEU A 360 16.22 11.43 0.01
CA LEU A 360 16.35 10.23 -0.80
C LEU A 360 15.75 9.02 -0.07
N TYR A 361 14.67 8.46 -0.60
CA TYR A 361 14.11 7.17 -0.17
C TYR A 361 14.66 6.01 -1.00
N ARG A 362 14.73 6.20 -2.33
CA ARG A 362 15.31 5.24 -3.29
C ARG A 362 15.97 5.95 -4.47
N GLY A 363 17.11 5.43 -4.90
CA GLY A 363 17.90 5.96 -6.02
C GLY A 363 19.34 6.26 -5.59
N GLY A 364 20.07 6.98 -6.44
CA GLY A 364 21.38 7.54 -6.12
C GLY A 364 21.29 8.97 -5.59
N ASN A 365 22.32 9.43 -4.87
CA ASN A 365 22.38 10.79 -4.33
C ASN A 365 22.21 11.88 -5.42
N SER A 366 22.67 11.62 -6.65
CA SER A 366 22.49 12.54 -7.79
C SER A 366 21.04 12.72 -8.21
N ASP A 367 20.16 11.79 -7.86
CA ASP A 367 18.76 11.78 -8.27
C ASP A 367 17.91 12.75 -7.44
N THR A 368 18.48 13.32 -6.37
CA THR A 368 17.89 14.44 -5.61
C THR A 368 18.01 15.78 -6.35
N TYR A 369 18.98 15.92 -7.26
CA TYR A 369 19.27 17.20 -7.92
C TYR A 369 18.14 17.72 -8.82
N PRO A 370 17.44 16.88 -9.62
CA PRO A 370 16.31 17.34 -10.42
C PRO A 370 15.22 18.02 -9.59
N TYR A 371 14.84 17.46 -8.43
CA TYR A 371 13.85 18.08 -7.54
C TYR A 371 14.38 19.37 -6.92
N ARG A 372 15.59 19.34 -6.35
CA ARG A 372 16.18 20.54 -5.73
C ARG A 372 16.31 21.69 -6.72
N ASN A 373 16.79 21.42 -7.94
CA ASN A 373 16.94 22.44 -8.98
C ASN A 373 15.57 22.99 -9.43
N MET A 374 14.52 22.18 -9.41
CA MET A 374 13.15 22.64 -9.69
C MET A 374 12.68 23.62 -8.60
N ILE A 375 12.87 23.28 -7.32
CA ILE A 375 12.52 24.17 -6.20
C ILE A 375 13.35 25.47 -6.25
N GLU A 376 14.67 25.38 -6.44
CA GLU A 376 15.55 26.55 -6.60
C GLU A 376 15.11 27.45 -7.77
N TYR A 377 14.69 26.85 -8.90
CA TYR A 377 14.16 27.62 -10.04
C TYR A 377 12.90 28.41 -9.66
N ILE A 378 11.97 27.78 -8.94
CA ILE A 378 10.72 28.42 -8.50
C ILE A 378 11.03 29.56 -7.52
N GLU A 379 11.96 29.36 -6.59
CA GLU A 379 12.39 30.41 -5.64
C GLU A 379 13.01 31.63 -6.35
N GLU A 380 13.76 31.41 -7.43
CA GLU A 380 14.44 32.48 -8.18
C GLU A 380 13.52 33.24 -9.14
N ASN A 381 12.56 32.56 -9.77
CA ASN A 381 11.78 33.11 -10.89
C ASN A 381 10.31 33.39 -10.55
N GLY A 382 9.72 32.68 -9.58
CA GLY A 382 8.27 32.66 -9.37
C GLY A 382 7.53 31.89 -10.46
N LEU A 383 6.19 31.83 -10.38
CA LEU A 383 5.32 31.13 -11.34
C LEU A 383 4.10 31.95 -11.78
N GLU A 384 4.08 33.24 -11.46
CA GLU A 384 3.03 34.16 -11.91
C GLU A 384 3.02 34.32 -13.44
N ASP A 385 4.18 34.13 -14.09
CA ASP A 385 4.32 34.13 -15.55
C ASP A 385 4.10 32.72 -16.13
N ASN A 386 3.39 32.65 -17.26
CA ASN A 386 3.06 31.36 -17.88
C ASN A 386 4.27 30.65 -18.49
N VAL A 387 5.34 31.37 -18.85
CA VAL A 387 6.55 30.74 -19.42
C VAL A 387 7.27 29.91 -18.35
N ASP A 388 7.39 30.45 -17.13
CA ASP A 388 8.01 29.73 -16.01
C ASP A 388 7.13 28.56 -15.57
N PHE A 389 5.81 28.76 -15.53
CA PHE A 389 4.85 27.68 -15.26
C PHE A 389 4.91 26.56 -16.31
N GLU A 390 4.94 26.89 -17.61
CA GLU A 390 5.09 25.92 -18.70
C GLU A 390 6.41 25.13 -18.62
N TYR A 391 7.50 25.76 -18.16
CA TYR A 391 8.74 25.04 -17.89
C TYR A 391 8.58 24.05 -16.72
N ILE A 392 7.96 24.48 -15.61
CA ILE A 392 7.68 23.59 -14.47
C ILE A 392 6.80 22.40 -14.88
N GLN A 393 5.83 22.58 -15.77
CA GLN A 393 5.02 21.47 -16.32
C GLN A 393 5.83 20.37 -17.02
N THR A 394 7.07 20.65 -17.44
CA THR A 394 7.98 19.63 -17.99
C THR A 394 8.72 18.82 -16.92
N LEU A 395 8.66 19.25 -15.66
CA LEU A 395 9.37 18.65 -14.52
C LEU A 395 8.43 17.93 -13.54
N ILE A 396 7.18 18.37 -13.45
CA ILE A 396 6.14 17.82 -12.58
C ILE A 396 4.89 17.45 -13.38
N ASP A 397 4.27 16.33 -13.01
CA ASP A 397 2.94 16.01 -13.51
C ASP A 397 1.88 16.83 -12.75
N ILE A 398 1.47 17.96 -13.34
CA ILE A 398 0.56 18.92 -12.70
C ILE A 398 -0.82 18.33 -12.42
N GLU A 399 -1.30 17.38 -13.22
CA GLU A 399 -2.61 16.75 -13.00
C GLU A 399 -2.58 15.83 -11.77
N ASN A 400 -1.55 14.99 -11.67
CA ASN A 400 -1.28 14.19 -10.48
C ASN A 400 -1.13 15.08 -9.23
N TYR A 401 -0.32 16.13 -9.30
CA TYR A 401 -0.10 17.00 -8.15
C TYR A 401 -1.37 17.74 -7.71
N ARG A 402 -2.17 18.21 -8.67
CA ARG A 402 -3.46 18.86 -8.42
C ARG A 402 -4.41 17.91 -7.72
N ASP A 403 -4.56 16.69 -8.23
CA ASP A 403 -5.52 15.72 -7.68
C ASP A 403 -5.04 15.13 -6.35
N TYR A 404 -3.73 15.01 -6.14
CA TYR A 404 -3.13 14.67 -4.84
C TYR A 404 -3.48 15.73 -3.78
N PHE A 405 -3.21 17.01 -4.06
CA PHE A 405 -3.58 18.10 -3.15
C PHE A 405 -5.09 18.20 -2.96
N ALA A 406 -5.88 18.06 -4.02
CA ALA A 406 -7.34 18.09 -3.94
C ALA A 406 -7.89 16.99 -3.04
N SER A 407 -7.33 15.79 -3.11
CA SER A 407 -7.69 14.64 -2.28
C SER A 407 -7.34 14.88 -0.81
N GLU A 408 -6.10 15.25 -0.50
CA GLU A 408 -5.65 15.54 0.87
C GLU A 408 -6.45 16.69 1.52
N ILE A 409 -6.72 17.74 0.74
CA ILE A 409 -7.55 18.87 1.17
C ILE A 409 -8.98 18.41 1.40
N PHE A 410 -9.60 17.66 0.48
CA PHE A 410 -10.96 17.18 0.66
C PHE A 410 -11.09 16.27 1.88
N PHE A 411 -10.20 15.29 2.01
CA PHE A 411 -10.14 14.34 3.11
C PHE A 411 -9.79 14.96 4.46
N ALA A 412 -9.38 16.23 4.50
CA ALA A 412 -9.05 16.92 5.74
C ALA A 412 -7.89 16.25 6.51
N ASN A 413 -6.89 15.71 5.81
CA ASN A 413 -5.79 14.99 6.43
C ASN A 413 -4.91 15.94 7.26
N ALA A 414 -4.94 15.76 8.57
CA ALA A 414 -4.22 16.62 9.51
C ALA A 414 -2.79 16.16 9.84
N ASP A 415 -2.30 15.07 9.23
CA ASP A 415 -0.89 14.70 9.30
C ASP A 415 -0.10 15.01 8.02
N TRP A 416 -0.62 15.90 7.21
CA TRP A 416 -0.08 16.35 5.95
C TRP A 416 -0.20 17.89 5.87
N PRO A 417 0.65 18.63 5.11
CA PRO A 417 1.74 18.18 4.23
C PRO A 417 3.13 18.15 4.86
N HIS A 418 3.27 18.43 6.16
CA HIS A 418 4.58 18.36 6.86
C HIS A 418 5.08 16.93 7.09
N ASN A 419 4.24 15.95 6.79
CA ASN A 419 4.51 14.53 6.89
C ASN A 419 3.68 13.78 5.81
N ASN A 420 3.93 12.48 5.64
CA ASN A 420 3.25 11.60 4.69
C ASN A 420 3.37 12.08 3.23
N VAL A 421 4.52 12.66 2.88
CA VAL A 421 4.85 13.06 1.50
C VAL A 421 5.87 12.11 0.91
N ARG A 422 5.51 11.47 -0.20
CA ARG A 422 6.42 10.74 -1.09
C ARG A 422 6.07 11.03 -2.53
N PHE A 423 7.09 11.07 -3.35
CA PHE A 423 6.95 11.32 -4.78
C PHE A 423 8.05 10.61 -5.55
N TRP A 424 7.73 10.24 -6.77
CA TRP A 424 8.54 9.35 -7.58
C TRP A 424 8.72 9.90 -8.98
N ARG A 425 9.76 9.40 -9.66
CA ARG A 425 9.92 9.55 -11.10
C ARG A 425 10.73 8.39 -11.66
N LYS A 426 10.60 8.18 -12.97
CA LYS A 426 11.59 7.44 -13.75
C LYS A 426 12.75 8.34 -14.16
N THR A 427 13.98 7.87 -14.06
CA THR A 427 15.16 8.57 -14.57
C THR A 427 15.21 8.50 -16.10
N THR A 428 15.34 9.67 -16.73
CA THR A 428 15.42 9.84 -18.18
C THR A 428 16.42 10.96 -18.53
N ASP A 429 16.78 11.07 -19.81
CA ASP A 429 17.63 12.17 -20.34
C ASP A 429 16.92 13.54 -20.38
N GLY A 430 15.70 13.65 -19.84
CA GLY A 430 14.84 14.83 -19.85
C GLY A 430 13.38 14.47 -20.10
N TYR A 431 12.49 15.47 -20.13
CA TYR A 431 11.06 15.26 -20.34
C TYR A 431 10.77 14.57 -21.68
N GLN A 432 10.10 13.42 -21.64
CA GLN A 432 9.68 12.65 -22.81
C GLN A 432 8.17 12.81 -23.02
N LYS A 433 7.76 13.82 -23.79
CA LYS A 433 6.35 14.19 -23.98
C LYS A 433 5.44 13.05 -24.46
N ASP A 434 5.95 12.19 -25.33
CA ASP A 434 5.17 11.11 -25.96
C ASP A 434 5.40 9.75 -25.28
N ALA A 435 6.06 9.71 -24.12
CA ALA A 435 6.24 8.48 -23.36
C ALA A 435 4.93 8.05 -22.69
N PRO A 436 4.74 6.74 -22.44
CA PRO A 436 3.65 6.27 -21.59
C PRO A 436 3.64 6.96 -20.23
N TYR A 437 2.47 7.00 -19.59
CA TYR A 437 2.34 7.58 -18.25
C TYR A 437 3.35 6.92 -17.28
N GLY A 438 4.00 7.73 -16.43
CA GLY A 438 5.09 7.26 -15.55
C GLY A 438 6.48 7.18 -16.19
N HIS A 439 6.61 7.18 -17.52
CA HIS A 439 7.88 7.01 -18.25
C HIS A 439 8.48 8.31 -18.79
N ASP A 440 7.86 9.44 -18.52
CA ASP A 440 8.20 10.74 -19.10
C ASP A 440 9.27 11.55 -18.36
N GLY A 441 9.70 11.08 -17.19
CA GLY A 441 10.72 11.73 -16.36
C GLY A 441 10.22 12.80 -15.40
N ARG A 442 8.90 13.05 -15.34
CA ARG A 442 8.26 14.01 -14.43
C ARG A 442 8.05 13.43 -13.03
N TRP A 443 8.06 14.29 -12.02
CA TRP A 443 7.71 13.96 -10.63
C TRP A 443 6.21 13.76 -10.44
N ARG A 444 5.83 12.75 -9.65
CA ARG A 444 4.46 12.37 -9.28
C ARG A 444 4.37 12.03 -7.80
N TRP A 445 3.31 12.46 -7.11
CA TRP A 445 3.06 12.25 -5.70
C TRP A 445 2.20 11.02 -5.47
N LEU A 446 2.49 10.35 -4.36
CA LEU A 446 1.82 9.13 -3.90
C LEU A 446 0.86 9.48 -2.76
N LEU A 447 -0.35 8.94 -2.80
CA LEU A 447 -1.32 9.12 -1.72
C LEU A 447 -1.22 7.95 -0.73
N PHE A 448 -0.82 8.21 0.51
CA PHE A 448 -0.67 7.16 1.53
C PHE A 448 -0.80 7.67 2.96
N ASP A 449 -1.09 6.73 3.88
CA ASP A 449 -1.19 6.98 5.32
C ASP A 449 -2.19 8.10 5.65
N LEU A 450 -3.43 7.87 5.25
CA LEU A 450 -4.52 8.84 5.32
C LEU A 450 -5.31 8.76 6.63
N ASP A 451 -4.91 7.93 7.59
CA ASP A 451 -5.71 7.62 8.80
C ASP A 451 -6.14 8.87 9.62
N HIS A 452 -5.47 10.01 9.42
CA HIS A 452 -5.76 11.29 10.05
C HIS A 452 -6.81 12.15 9.30
N GLY A 453 -7.32 11.67 8.17
CA GLY A 453 -8.41 12.27 7.40
C GLY A 453 -9.77 11.63 7.67
N PHE A 454 -10.79 12.17 6.99
CA PHE A 454 -12.16 11.68 6.93
C PHE A 454 -12.79 11.44 8.31
N TYR A 455 -12.68 12.44 9.18
CA TYR A 455 -13.13 12.42 10.57
C TYR A 455 -12.40 11.41 11.45
N ARG A 456 -11.58 11.92 12.37
CA ARG A 456 -10.97 11.12 13.44
C ARG A 456 -11.46 11.59 14.80
N ASN A 457 -11.89 10.64 15.64
CA ASN A 457 -12.27 10.93 17.02
C ASN A 457 -11.00 11.01 17.88
N ASP A 458 -10.71 12.20 18.42
CA ASP A 458 -9.46 12.53 19.11
C ASP A 458 -9.56 12.53 20.63
N LYS A 459 -10.68 12.08 21.20
CA LYS A 459 -10.82 11.86 22.66
C LYS A 459 -9.64 11.06 23.24
N LEU A 460 -9.02 10.21 22.43
CA LEU A 460 -7.90 9.34 22.79
C LEU A 460 -6.50 10.01 22.70
N PHE A 461 -6.34 11.13 21.99
CA PHE A 461 -5.02 11.72 21.68
C PHE A 461 -4.81 13.16 22.19
N GLY A 462 -5.76 13.68 22.97
CA GLY A 462 -5.73 15.02 23.56
C GLY A 462 -6.22 16.10 22.62
N GLU A 463 -6.74 17.21 23.19
CA GLU A 463 -7.32 18.31 22.41
C GLU A 463 -6.28 18.93 21.48
N LYS A 464 -6.53 18.87 20.17
CA LYS A 464 -5.78 19.63 19.16
C LYS A 464 -6.34 21.05 19.01
N GLY A 465 -5.50 21.98 18.54
CA GLY A 465 -5.90 23.38 18.28
C GLY A 465 -6.76 23.58 17.03
N TYR A 466 -7.09 22.51 16.32
CA TYR A 466 -7.86 22.49 15.08
C TYR A 466 -8.74 21.23 15.03
N PRO A 467 -9.89 21.26 14.33
CA PRO A 467 -10.77 20.10 14.26
C PRO A 467 -10.17 19.00 13.36
N LEU A 468 -10.41 17.75 13.71
CA LEU A 468 -10.02 16.56 12.93
C LEU A 468 -11.23 15.95 12.21
N ASN A 469 -12.04 16.79 11.55
CA ASN A 469 -13.30 16.40 10.90
C ASN A 469 -13.65 17.33 9.72
N HIS A 470 -14.89 17.29 9.25
CA HIS A 470 -15.36 18.06 8.10
C HIS A 470 -15.17 19.59 8.25
N LYS A 471 -14.92 20.09 9.47
CA LYS A 471 -14.67 21.51 9.77
C LYS A 471 -13.20 21.92 9.72
N HIS A 472 -12.27 21.02 9.38
CA HIS A 472 -10.87 21.40 9.23
C HIS A 472 -10.70 22.28 7.98
N ASN A 473 -10.29 23.53 8.18
CA ASN A 473 -10.01 24.44 7.08
C ASN A 473 -8.63 24.11 6.46
N THR A 474 -8.60 23.07 5.64
CA THR A 474 -7.38 22.57 5.01
C THR A 474 -6.88 23.47 3.90
N ILE A 475 -7.74 24.27 3.26
CA ILE A 475 -7.27 25.21 2.24
C ILE A 475 -6.45 26.35 2.88
N ASP A 476 -6.92 26.93 3.99
CA ASP A 476 -6.15 27.89 4.79
C ASP A 476 -4.84 27.25 5.31
N TRP A 477 -4.91 26.00 5.76
CA TRP A 477 -3.75 25.25 6.23
C TRP A 477 -2.62 25.13 5.19
N VAL A 478 -2.96 24.84 3.92
CA VAL A 478 -1.95 24.69 2.86
C VAL A 478 -1.58 26.00 2.16
N MET A 479 -2.43 27.03 2.26
CA MET A 479 -2.12 28.37 1.75
C MET A 479 -1.30 29.20 2.76
N GLY A 480 -1.32 28.82 4.04
CA GLY A 480 -0.50 29.40 5.10
C GLY A 480 1.01 29.28 4.85
N GLU A 481 1.77 30.23 5.40
CA GLU A 481 3.25 30.29 5.27
C GLU A 481 3.99 29.25 6.11
N TYR A 482 3.31 28.58 7.05
CA TYR A 482 3.94 27.71 8.03
C TYR A 482 3.18 26.39 8.21
N ASP A 483 3.92 25.32 8.48
CA ASP A 483 3.35 24.04 8.86
C ASP A 483 2.70 24.10 10.26
N GLY A 484 1.40 23.81 10.35
CA GLY A 484 0.62 24.00 11.58
C GLY A 484 0.95 23.05 12.74
N ARG A 485 2.10 22.35 12.72
CA ARG A 485 2.65 21.61 13.86
C ARG A 485 3.63 22.44 14.70
N GLN A 486 4.57 23.18 14.09
CA GLN A 486 5.61 23.92 14.83
C GLN A 486 5.84 25.35 14.35
N GLY A 487 5.30 25.75 13.19
CA GLY A 487 5.38 27.14 12.75
C GLY A 487 6.78 27.57 12.27
N THR A 488 7.65 26.62 11.89
CA THR A 488 9.07 26.90 11.60
C THR A 488 9.50 26.53 10.19
N GLU A 489 8.75 25.69 9.49
CA GLU A 489 9.11 25.19 8.16
C GLU A 489 8.14 25.70 7.10
N THR A 490 8.67 26.20 5.98
CA THR A 490 7.89 26.77 4.86
C THR A 490 7.82 25.82 3.66
N TRP A 491 8.66 24.79 3.63
CA TRP A 491 8.77 23.86 2.50
C TRP A 491 7.47 23.07 2.21
N PRO A 492 6.67 22.62 3.20
CA PRO A 492 5.53 21.73 2.93
C PRO A 492 4.49 22.33 1.99
N ASN A 493 4.31 23.66 2.08
CA ASN A 493 3.32 24.41 1.33
C ASN A 493 3.92 25.19 0.16
N PHE A 494 5.26 25.30 0.08
CA PHE A 494 5.94 26.19 -0.86
C PHE A 494 5.57 25.91 -2.32
N LEU A 495 5.66 24.64 -2.75
CA LEU A 495 5.38 24.25 -4.13
C LEU A 495 3.92 24.52 -4.49
N PHE A 496 2.97 24.13 -3.62
CA PHE A 496 1.54 24.35 -3.86
C PHE A 496 1.20 25.84 -3.93
N ARG A 497 1.68 26.65 -2.98
CA ARG A 497 1.49 28.11 -3.00
C ARG A 497 2.07 28.77 -4.24
N SER A 498 3.25 28.31 -4.67
CA SER A 498 3.89 28.82 -5.88
C SER A 498 3.07 28.49 -7.12
N LEU A 499 2.55 27.27 -7.24
CA LEU A 499 1.65 26.90 -8.33
C LEU A 499 0.34 27.72 -8.29
N MET A 500 -0.23 27.92 -7.10
CA MET A 500 -1.42 28.76 -6.90
C MET A 500 -1.20 30.23 -7.24
N SER A 501 0.05 30.72 -7.30
CA SER A 501 0.33 32.08 -7.77
C SER A 501 0.06 32.25 -9.27
N ASN A 502 0.18 31.16 -10.06
CA ASN A 502 -0.22 31.13 -11.46
C ASN A 502 -1.75 31.14 -11.60
N GLN A 503 -2.29 32.07 -12.38
CA GLN A 503 -3.75 32.21 -12.53
C GLN A 503 -4.39 30.99 -13.22
N ASN A 504 -3.73 30.39 -14.21
CA ASN A 504 -4.29 29.25 -14.94
C ASN A 504 -4.36 28.02 -14.04
N PHE A 505 -3.28 27.73 -13.30
CA PHE A 505 -3.28 26.65 -12.32
C PHE A 505 -4.34 26.88 -11.24
N ARG A 506 -4.44 28.10 -10.71
CA ARG A 506 -5.44 28.44 -9.68
C ARG A 506 -6.86 28.16 -10.16
N TYR A 507 -7.24 28.65 -11.35
CA TYR A 507 -8.58 28.39 -11.89
C TYR A 507 -8.81 26.90 -12.15
N ASN A 508 -7.80 26.19 -12.69
CA ASN A 508 -7.91 24.76 -12.91
C ASN A 508 -8.08 23.98 -11.59
N PHE A 509 -7.34 24.32 -10.54
CA PHE A 509 -7.46 23.72 -9.22
C PHE A 509 -8.85 23.99 -8.60
N LEU A 510 -9.32 25.24 -8.64
CA LEU A 510 -10.63 25.63 -8.09
C LEU A 510 -11.79 24.93 -8.82
N ASN A 511 -11.69 24.80 -10.15
CA ASN A 511 -12.67 24.05 -10.93
C ASN A 511 -12.60 22.56 -10.62
N ARG A 512 -11.40 21.97 -10.54
CA ARG A 512 -11.23 20.56 -10.19
C ARG A 512 -11.80 20.24 -8.81
N MET A 513 -11.62 21.11 -7.81
CA MET A 513 -12.26 20.93 -6.50
C MET A 513 -13.79 20.86 -6.60
N ASN A 514 -14.41 21.73 -7.41
CA ASN A 514 -15.86 21.65 -7.63
C ASN A 514 -16.26 20.42 -8.45
N ASP A 515 -15.51 20.08 -9.51
CA ASP A 515 -15.74 18.88 -10.30
C ASP A 515 -15.79 17.64 -9.40
N LEU A 516 -14.79 17.47 -8.53
CA LEU A 516 -14.71 16.37 -7.58
C LEU A 516 -15.88 16.40 -6.58
N MET A 517 -16.16 17.54 -5.94
CA MET A 517 -17.26 17.67 -4.97
C MET A 517 -18.66 17.50 -5.58
N ASN A 518 -18.81 17.71 -6.89
CA ASN A 518 -20.05 17.47 -7.62
C ASN A 518 -20.14 16.03 -8.18
N SER A 519 -19.07 15.22 -8.08
CA SER A 519 -19.02 13.87 -8.63
C SER A 519 -18.37 12.86 -7.68
N TYR A 520 -17.09 12.52 -7.88
CA TYR A 520 -16.32 11.51 -7.13
C TYR A 520 -16.37 11.70 -5.61
N TYR A 521 -16.39 12.95 -5.13
CA TYR A 521 -16.43 13.32 -3.72
C TYR A 521 -17.79 13.89 -3.30
N SER A 522 -18.84 13.68 -4.10
CA SER A 522 -20.20 14.01 -3.71
C SER A 522 -20.64 13.20 -2.49
N SER A 523 -21.61 13.72 -1.73
CA SER A 523 -22.12 13.04 -0.54
C SER A 523 -22.63 11.63 -0.86
N GLY A 524 -23.30 11.43 -1.99
CA GLY A 524 -23.84 10.11 -2.37
C GLY A 524 -22.73 9.10 -2.60
N VAL A 525 -21.76 9.43 -3.45
CA VAL A 525 -20.62 8.54 -3.76
C VAL A 525 -19.81 8.20 -2.51
N ALA A 526 -19.55 9.21 -1.66
CA ALA A 526 -18.82 8.97 -0.42
C ALA A 526 -19.59 8.09 0.57
N GLN A 527 -20.92 8.20 0.63
CA GLN A 527 -21.77 7.36 1.48
C GLN A 527 -21.88 5.92 0.96
N ASP A 528 -22.06 5.75 -0.34
CA ASP A 528 -22.08 4.42 -0.99
C ASP A 528 -20.75 3.66 -0.76
N GLN A 529 -19.63 4.40 -0.75
CA GLN A 529 -18.33 3.81 -0.44
C GLN A 529 -18.17 3.46 1.04
N ILE A 530 -18.76 4.23 1.95
CA ILE A 530 -18.82 3.85 3.37
C ILE A 530 -19.66 2.59 3.56
N ASP A 531 -20.81 2.50 2.89
CA ASP A 531 -21.67 1.30 2.90
C ASP A 531 -20.86 0.06 2.49
N THR A 532 -20.13 0.15 1.38
CA THR A 532 -19.26 -0.93 0.87
C THR A 532 -18.21 -1.36 1.91
N MET A 533 -17.57 -0.40 2.59
CA MET A 533 -16.56 -0.70 3.60
C MET A 533 -17.16 -1.35 4.86
N VAL A 534 -18.34 -0.89 5.28
CA VAL A 534 -19.08 -1.42 6.44
C VAL A 534 -19.56 -2.84 6.16
N GLU A 535 -20.24 -3.06 5.04
CA GLU A 535 -20.74 -4.38 4.61
C GLU A 535 -19.59 -5.39 4.49
N GLY A 536 -18.40 -4.94 4.08
CA GLY A 536 -17.22 -5.79 3.94
C GLY A 536 -16.66 -6.34 5.25
N ILE A 537 -16.96 -5.77 6.43
CA ILE A 537 -16.37 -6.22 7.70
C ILE A 537 -17.34 -6.33 8.89
N GLU A 538 -18.57 -5.84 8.78
CA GLU A 538 -19.51 -5.72 9.92
C GLU A 538 -19.71 -7.05 10.66
N ASP A 539 -19.83 -8.16 9.92
CA ASP A 539 -20.06 -9.50 10.50
C ASP A 539 -18.85 -10.04 11.26
N GLU A 540 -17.62 -9.60 10.93
CA GLU A 540 -16.39 -10.04 11.60
C GLU A 540 -15.97 -9.10 12.75
N MET A 541 -16.47 -7.86 12.79
CA MET A 541 -16.16 -6.88 13.83
C MET A 541 -16.40 -7.37 15.28
N PRO A 542 -17.46 -8.14 15.62
CA PRO A 542 -17.64 -8.66 16.97
C PRO A 542 -16.46 -9.51 17.47
N PHE A 543 -15.86 -10.33 16.59
CA PHE A 543 -14.73 -11.20 16.92
C PHE A 543 -13.43 -10.39 17.05
N HIS A 544 -13.23 -9.40 16.17
CA HIS A 544 -12.12 -8.45 16.29
C HIS A 544 -12.18 -7.69 17.63
N ILE A 545 -13.37 -7.20 18.00
CA ILE A 545 -13.62 -6.50 19.27
C ILE A 545 -13.35 -7.43 20.46
N GLU A 546 -13.84 -8.66 20.43
CA GLU A 546 -13.60 -9.63 21.51
C GLU A 546 -12.10 -9.91 21.71
N ARG A 547 -11.34 -9.99 20.61
CA ARG A 547 -9.91 -10.30 20.65
C ARG A 547 -9.06 -9.16 21.19
N TRP A 548 -9.34 -7.92 20.76
CA TRP A 548 -8.46 -6.78 20.97
C TRP A 548 -9.01 -5.72 21.92
N GLY A 549 -10.34 -5.54 21.96
CA GLY A 549 -10.99 -4.53 22.79
C GLY A 549 -10.56 -3.08 22.49
N ALA A 550 -9.97 -2.82 21.32
CA ALA A 550 -9.53 -1.49 20.90
C ALA A 550 -10.72 -0.54 20.67
N VAL A 551 -11.80 -1.11 20.11
CA VAL A 551 -13.16 -0.55 20.13
C VAL A 551 -13.95 -1.31 21.20
N GLU A 552 -14.67 -0.61 22.07
CA GLU A 552 -15.29 -1.23 23.26
C GLU A 552 -16.52 -2.09 22.93
N SER A 553 -17.25 -1.77 21.85
CA SER A 553 -18.45 -2.50 21.44
C SER A 553 -18.86 -2.21 19.99
N MET A 554 -19.80 -3.00 19.46
CA MET A 554 -20.43 -2.72 18.16
C MET A 554 -21.21 -1.40 18.14
N GLU A 555 -21.67 -0.91 19.31
CA GLU A 555 -22.33 0.39 19.41
C GLU A 555 -21.31 1.53 19.20
N ASP A 556 -20.14 1.43 19.82
CA ASP A 556 -19.05 2.41 19.65
C ASP A 556 -18.48 2.36 18.23
N TRP A 557 -18.32 1.17 17.65
CA TRP A 557 -17.91 1.02 16.25
C TRP A 557 -18.88 1.76 15.30
N ARG A 558 -20.19 1.59 15.50
CA ARG A 558 -21.21 2.30 14.71
C ARG A 558 -21.18 3.82 14.93
N GLU A 559 -20.85 4.31 16.12
CA GLU A 559 -20.64 5.75 16.33
C GLU A 559 -19.45 6.27 15.50
N PHE A 560 -18.35 5.52 15.41
CA PHE A 560 -17.23 5.90 14.54
C PHE A 560 -17.60 5.89 13.07
N VAL A 561 -18.43 4.93 12.63
CA VAL A 561 -18.98 4.86 11.28
C VAL A 561 -19.91 6.06 11.00
N ASP A 562 -20.82 6.41 11.91
CA ASP A 562 -21.72 7.57 11.79
C ASP A 562 -20.95 8.88 11.60
N ASN A 563 -19.77 9.01 12.20
CA ASN A 563 -18.88 10.16 12.00
C ASN A 563 -18.35 10.25 10.55
N LYS A 564 -18.17 9.13 9.86
CA LYS A 564 -17.81 9.09 8.43
C LYS A 564 -18.97 9.59 7.57
N TYR A 565 -20.21 9.14 7.83
CA TYR A 565 -21.39 9.66 7.13
C TYR A 565 -21.58 11.16 7.34
N LEU A 566 -21.37 11.64 8.58
CA LEU A 566 -21.41 13.06 8.89
C LEU A 566 -20.33 13.86 8.12
N PHE A 567 -19.15 13.27 7.93
CA PHE A 567 -18.12 13.89 7.11
C PHE A 567 -18.54 13.97 5.64
N ALA A 568 -18.96 12.85 5.06
CA ALA A 568 -19.39 12.74 3.66
C ALA A 568 -20.52 13.73 3.34
N GLU A 569 -21.50 13.88 4.23
CA GLU A 569 -22.63 14.79 4.06
C GLU A 569 -22.21 16.26 4.10
N GLN A 570 -21.40 16.66 5.09
CA GLN A 570 -21.16 18.07 5.38
C GLN A 570 -19.94 18.65 4.65
N ARG A 571 -18.95 17.80 4.32
CA ARG A 571 -17.65 18.26 3.80
C ARG A 571 -17.75 19.06 2.49
N PRO A 572 -18.52 18.64 1.46
CA PRO A 572 -18.54 19.34 0.18
C PRO A 572 -19.00 20.81 0.30
N GLU A 573 -20.07 21.07 1.06
CA GLU A 573 -20.57 22.44 1.26
C GLU A 573 -19.59 23.29 2.08
N ILE A 574 -19.08 22.73 3.19
CA ILE A 574 -18.18 23.45 4.10
C ILE A 574 -16.85 23.78 3.41
N LEU A 575 -16.26 22.84 2.69
CA LEU A 575 -14.99 23.06 2.00
C LEU A 575 -15.14 24.08 0.87
N ARG A 576 -16.26 24.07 0.13
CA ARG A 576 -16.57 25.12 -0.84
C ARG A 576 -16.60 26.50 -0.19
N GLY A 577 -17.23 26.62 0.97
CA GLY A 577 -17.23 27.85 1.77
C GLY A 577 -15.82 28.30 2.19
N PHE A 578 -14.99 27.37 2.68
CA PHE A 578 -13.59 27.69 3.02
C PHE A 578 -12.77 28.17 1.82
N ILE A 579 -12.94 27.55 0.66
CA ILE A 579 -12.27 27.97 -0.58
C ILE A 579 -12.76 29.37 -0.99
N MET A 580 -14.06 29.64 -0.85
CA MET A 580 -14.59 30.96 -1.17
C MET A 580 -14.01 32.05 -0.28
N ASP A 581 -13.91 31.80 1.02
CA ASP A 581 -13.31 32.73 1.98
C ASP A 581 -11.82 32.97 1.69
N GLU A 582 -11.05 31.91 1.37
CA GLU A 582 -9.60 32.00 1.09
C GLU A 582 -9.29 32.81 -0.18
N PHE A 583 -10.14 32.73 -1.20
CA PHE A 583 -9.91 33.35 -2.51
C PHE A 583 -10.83 34.55 -2.81
N ASP A 584 -11.48 35.11 -1.80
CA ASP A 584 -12.40 36.26 -1.91
C ASP A 584 -13.51 36.06 -2.98
N ILE A 585 -14.09 34.85 -3.05
CA ILE A 585 -15.15 34.51 -4.00
C ILE A 585 -16.51 34.81 -3.37
N GLU A 586 -17.30 35.70 -3.99
CA GLU A 586 -18.55 36.21 -3.42
C GLU A 586 -19.63 35.13 -3.23
N GLU A 587 -19.83 34.28 -4.24
CA GLU A 587 -20.86 33.24 -4.25
C GLU A 587 -20.51 32.12 -5.25
N ALA A 588 -21.16 30.98 -5.10
CA ALA A 588 -21.21 29.93 -6.11
C ALA A 588 -22.50 30.07 -6.93
N VAL A 589 -22.47 29.60 -8.18
CA VAL A 589 -23.59 29.52 -9.10
C VAL A 589 -23.87 28.08 -9.48
N THR A 590 -25.10 27.80 -9.87
CA THR A 590 -25.49 26.48 -10.37
C THR A 590 -25.25 26.41 -11.87
N VAL A 591 -24.55 25.38 -12.32
CA VAL A 591 -24.42 25.04 -13.74
C VAL A 591 -25.23 23.77 -13.98
N THR A 592 -26.28 23.88 -14.78
CA THR A 592 -27.13 22.78 -15.22
C THR A 592 -26.79 22.42 -16.65
N VAL A 593 -26.51 21.14 -16.89
CA VAL A 593 -26.18 20.57 -18.19
C VAL A 593 -27.30 19.63 -18.58
N ASP A 594 -28.00 19.95 -19.66
CA ASP A 594 -28.91 19.02 -20.32
C ASP A 594 -28.18 18.32 -21.46
N ASN A 595 -28.28 17.00 -21.52
CA ASN A 595 -27.64 16.16 -22.54
C ASN A 595 -28.66 15.58 -23.51
N GLU A 596 -28.24 15.39 -24.76
CA GLU A 596 -28.87 14.44 -25.68
C GLU A 596 -28.10 13.12 -25.59
N SER A 597 -28.28 12.38 -24.48
CA SER A 597 -27.42 11.26 -24.05
C SER A 597 -27.16 10.21 -25.14
N GLU A 598 -28.12 9.97 -26.03
CA GLU A 598 -28.01 9.04 -27.17
C GLU A 598 -27.08 9.55 -28.29
N MET A 599 -26.89 10.87 -28.42
CA MET A 599 -26.13 11.50 -29.50
C MET A 599 -24.78 12.05 -29.07
N GLY A 600 -24.61 12.39 -27.81
CA GLY A 600 -23.40 13.00 -27.27
C GLY A 600 -23.56 13.38 -25.81
N TYR A 601 -22.55 14.07 -25.28
CA TYR A 601 -22.55 14.60 -23.92
C TYR A 601 -21.70 15.86 -23.84
N VAL A 602 -21.79 16.58 -22.73
CA VAL A 602 -20.93 17.74 -22.44
C VAL A 602 -19.81 17.33 -21.51
N ARG A 603 -18.56 17.61 -21.89
CA ARG A 603 -17.45 17.66 -20.96
C ARG A 603 -17.38 19.05 -20.33
N LEU A 604 -17.52 19.11 -19.01
CA LEU A 604 -17.41 20.32 -18.21
C LEU A 604 -16.12 20.26 -17.42
N ASN A 605 -15.20 21.18 -17.68
CA ASN A 605 -13.85 21.17 -17.10
C ASN A 605 -13.16 19.82 -17.32
N THR A 606 -13.05 19.02 -16.26
CA THR A 606 -12.39 17.70 -16.24
C THR A 606 -13.35 16.53 -16.11
N ILE A 607 -14.67 16.77 -16.09
CA ILE A 607 -15.69 15.72 -15.94
C ILE A 607 -16.54 15.59 -17.20
N ASP A 608 -16.76 14.34 -17.60
CA ASP A 608 -17.67 13.98 -18.68
C ASP A 608 -19.06 13.80 -18.09
N ILE A 609 -19.98 14.72 -18.37
CA ILE A 609 -21.34 14.64 -17.84
C ILE A 609 -22.10 13.57 -18.61
N ASN A 610 -21.95 12.31 -18.21
CA ASN A 610 -22.58 11.15 -18.82
C ASN A 610 -22.98 10.13 -17.74
N SER A 611 -23.40 8.93 -18.15
CA SER A 611 -23.82 7.84 -17.26
C SER A 611 -22.69 7.21 -16.43
N GLU A 612 -21.43 7.44 -16.81
CA GLU A 612 -20.24 6.89 -16.15
C GLU A 612 -19.69 7.84 -15.07
N LEU A 613 -20.15 9.09 -15.02
CA LEU A 613 -19.75 10.06 -14.01
C LEU A 613 -20.26 9.66 -12.62
N PRO A 614 -19.38 9.42 -11.63
CA PRO A 614 -19.81 9.09 -10.28
C PRO A 614 -20.71 10.17 -9.68
N GLY A 615 -21.80 9.76 -9.04
CA GLY A 615 -22.78 10.67 -8.45
C GLY A 615 -23.79 11.26 -9.43
N ASN A 616 -23.66 10.99 -10.74
CA ASN A 616 -24.69 11.34 -11.71
C ASN A 616 -25.79 10.27 -11.75
N SER A 617 -27.01 10.64 -11.36
CA SER A 617 -28.17 9.73 -11.36
C SER A 617 -29.19 10.00 -12.46
N ASP A 618 -28.98 11.06 -13.26
CA ASP A 618 -29.83 11.44 -14.38
C ASP A 618 -28.96 11.72 -15.61
N GLU A 619 -29.04 10.84 -16.60
CA GLU A 619 -28.24 10.93 -17.83
C GLU A 619 -28.66 12.11 -18.73
N GLU A 620 -29.87 12.62 -18.55
CA GLU A 620 -30.45 13.68 -19.39
C GLU A 620 -30.22 15.07 -18.81
N SER A 621 -30.07 15.20 -17.49
CA SER A 621 -29.87 16.49 -16.83
C SER A 621 -29.01 16.36 -15.56
N TRP A 622 -27.95 17.15 -15.49
CA TRP A 622 -27.03 17.19 -14.35
C TRP A 622 -26.86 18.63 -13.86
N SER A 623 -26.70 18.83 -12.56
CA SER A 623 -26.40 20.14 -11.98
C SER A 623 -25.25 20.08 -10.99
N GLY A 624 -24.35 21.07 -11.05
CA GLY A 624 -23.23 21.22 -10.13
C GLY A 624 -23.05 22.66 -9.67
N GLN A 625 -22.39 22.84 -8.53
CA GLN A 625 -22.02 24.15 -8.01
C GLN A 625 -20.62 24.55 -8.50
N TYR A 626 -20.48 25.77 -9.02
CA TYR A 626 -19.22 26.35 -9.48
C TYR A 626 -19.02 27.76 -8.96
N PHE A 627 -17.77 28.18 -8.81
CA PHE A 627 -17.48 29.53 -8.33
C PHE A 627 -17.87 30.59 -9.36
N LYS A 628 -18.61 31.61 -8.92
CA LYS A 628 -18.93 32.76 -9.76
C LYS A 628 -17.65 33.43 -10.22
N ASP A 629 -17.67 33.90 -11.46
CA ASP A 629 -16.59 34.65 -12.08
C ASP A 629 -15.24 33.87 -12.22
N ILE A 630 -15.23 32.55 -12.02
CA ILE A 630 -14.09 31.69 -12.36
C ILE A 630 -14.40 31.00 -13.71
N PRO A 631 -13.58 31.21 -14.76
CA PRO A 631 -13.83 30.60 -16.07
C PRO A 631 -13.91 29.07 -15.99
N ILE A 632 -14.93 28.49 -16.62
CA ILE A 632 -15.11 27.04 -16.81
C ILE A 632 -15.02 26.70 -18.30
N THR A 633 -14.58 25.49 -18.62
CA THR A 633 -14.50 25.00 -20.00
C THR A 633 -15.62 24.03 -20.32
N LEU A 634 -16.15 24.11 -21.53
CA LEU A 634 -17.21 23.26 -22.04
C LEU A 634 -16.79 22.69 -23.39
N GLU A 635 -16.95 21.39 -23.58
CA GLU A 635 -16.72 20.71 -24.85
C GLU A 635 -17.94 19.83 -25.17
N ALA A 636 -18.48 19.96 -26.38
CA ALA A 636 -19.56 19.10 -26.86
C ALA A 636 -18.98 17.83 -27.50
N VAL A 637 -19.06 16.70 -26.80
CA VAL A 637 -18.49 15.43 -27.25
C VAL A 637 -19.57 14.60 -27.95
N ALA A 638 -19.49 14.50 -29.28
CA ALA A 638 -20.43 13.71 -30.07
C ALA A 638 -20.09 12.21 -30.02
N LYS A 639 -21.12 11.35 -29.85
CA LYS A 639 -21.00 9.90 -30.02
C LYS A 639 -20.86 9.53 -31.50
N GLU A 640 -20.40 8.31 -31.78
CA GLU A 640 -20.22 7.81 -33.14
C GLU A 640 -21.52 7.94 -33.96
N GLY A 641 -21.42 8.52 -35.17
CA GLY A 641 -22.55 8.75 -36.07
C GLY A 641 -23.25 10.11 -35.92
N TYR A 642 -22.81 10.93 -34.96
CA TYR A 642 -23.32 12.28 -34.71
C TYR A 642 -22.22 13.34 -34.82
N THR A 643 -22.63 14.60 -34.90
CA THR A 643 -21.74 15.77 -34.87
C THR A 643 -22.40 16.91 -34.11
N PHE A 644 -21.59 17.72 -33.44
CA PHE A 644 -22.04 18.92 -32.76
C PHE A 644 -22.70 19.91 -33.74
N SER A 645 -23.85 20.46 -33.36
CA SER A 645 -24.60 21.43 -34.14
C SER A 645 -24.45 22.85 -33.60
N HIS A 646 -24.88 23.07 -32.36
CA HIS A 646 -24.84 24.35 -31.67
C HIS A 646 -25.11 24.19 -30.17
N TRP A 647 -24.79 25.23 -29.40
CA TRP A 647 -25.15 25.33 -27.99
C TRP A 647 -26.52 26.01 -27.82
N VAL A 648 -27.28 25.56 -26.82
CA VAL A 648 -28.39 26.31 -26.22
C VAL A 648 -27.93 26.80 -24.84
N GLY A 649 -28.29 28.02 -24.48
CA GLY A 649 -27.87 28.65 -23.22
C GLY A 649 -26.58 29.48 -23.31
N ILE A 650 -25.75 29.26 -24.34
CA ILE A 650 -24.50 30.01 -24.59
C ILE A 650 -24.49 30.56 -26.02
N ASP A 651 -24.10 31.83 -26.19
CA ASP A 651 -23.93 32.47 -27.50
C ASP A 651 -22.56 32.12 -28.11
N SER A 652 -22.39 30.87 -28.53
CA SER A 652 -21.20 30.41 -29.25
C SER A 652 -21.51 29.39 -30.34
N LYS A 653 -20.63 29.31 -31.32
CA LYS A 653 -20.65 28.33 -32.40
C LYS A 653 -19.48 27.34 -32.33
N ASP A 654 -18.52 27.59 -31.44
CA ASP A 654 -17.36 26.73 -31.28
C ASP A 654 -17.77 25.51 -30.43
N GLU A 655 -17.20 24.35 -30.77
CA GLU A 655 -17.44 23.09 -30.05
C GLU A 655 -16.86 23.14 -28.63
N ILE A 656 -15.76 23.88 -28.46
CA ILE A 656 -15.08 24.11 -27.19
C ILE A 656 -15.26 25.59 -26.81
N ASN A 657 -15.68 25.84 -25.57
CA ASN A 657 -15.92 27.18 -25.04
C ASN A 657 -15.29 27.35 -23.68
N GLU A 658 -14.77 28.55 -23.44
CA GLU A 658 -14.49 29.03 -22.09
C GLU A 658 -15.56 30.06 -21.74
N ILE A 659 -16.27 29.83 -20.64
CA ILE A 659 -17.31 30.74 -20.18
C ILE A 659 -17.04 31.16 -18.74
N LYS A 660 -17.39 32.42 -18.44
CA LYS A 660 -17.28 32.97 -17.11
C LYS A 660 -18.68 33.04 -16.48
N PRO A 661 -19.06 32.10 -15.61
CA PRO A 661 -20.41 32.06 -15.05
C PRO A 661 -20.61 33.23 -14.08
N SER A 662 -21.57 34.10 -14.36
CA SER A 662 -21.88 35.28 -13.52
C SER A 662 -23.22 35.17 -12.79
N GLN A 663 -23.99 34.14 -13.12
CA GLN A 663 -25.30 33.75 -12.56
C GLN A 663 -25.49 32.26 -12.88
N ASP A 664 -26.58 31.66 -12.40
CA ASP A 664 -26.95 30.29 -12.78
C ASP A 664 -27.02 30.14 -14.30
N LEU A 665 -26.53 29.00 -14.79
CA LEU A 665 -26.43 28.68 -16.21
C LEU A 665 -27.16 27.37 -16.51
N ASP A 666 -28.04 27.39 -17.51
CA ASP A 666 -28.62 26.20 -18.10
C ASP A 666 -28.04 26.05 -19.51
N ILE A 667 -27.36 24.93 -19.77
CA ILE A 667 -26.59 24.71 -20.99
C ILE A 667 -26.93 23.35 -21.61
N GLN A 668 -27.01 23.33 -22.94
CA GLN A 668 -27.25 22.10 -23.70
C GLN A 668 -26.40 22.10 -24.97
N ALA A 669 -25.69 21.00 -25.22
CA ALA A 669 -25.09 20.71 -26.52
C ALA A 669 -26.10 19.99 -27.39
N VAL A 670 -26.39 20.53 -28.58
CA VAL A 670 -27.30 19.90 -29.56
C VAL A 670 -26.47 19.19 -30.62
N PHE A 671 -26.82 17.95 -30.92
CA PHE A 671 -26.14 17.12 -31.91
C PHE A 671 -27.05 16.82 -33.11
N THR A 672 -26.44 16.43 -34.23
CA THR A 672 -27.18 16.02 -35.43
C THR A 672 -26.54 14.78 -36.06
N SER A 673 -27.33 13.95 -36.74
CA SER A 673 -26.79 12.78 -37.43
C SER A 673 -25.94 13.20 -38.63
N VAL A 674 -24.81 12.53 -38.83
CA VAL A 674 -23.90 12.78 -39.96
C VAL A 674 -24.52 12.36 -41.31
N ASN A 675 -25.66 11.66 -41.30
CA ASN A 675 -26.30 11.07 -42.49
C ASN A 675 -27.56 11.81 -43.01
N GLU A 676 -27.90 12.99 -42.50
CA GLU A 676 -29.03 13.81 -43.01
C GLU A 676 -28.63 15.00 -43.89
#